data_AF-A0AAD7UP65-F1
#
_entry.id   AF-A0AAD7UP65-F1
#
_cell.length_a   1.000
_cell.length_b   1.000
_cell.length_c   1.000
_cell.angle_alpha   90.00
_cell.angle_beta   90.00
_cell.angle_gamma   90.00
#
_symmetry.space_group_name_H-M   'P 1'
#
loop_
_entity.id
_entity.type
_entity.pdbx_description
1 polymer ?
#
loop_
_entity_poly.entity_id
_entity_poly.type
_entity_poly.pdbx_seq_one_letter_code
_entity_poly.pdbx_strand_id
1 'polypeptide(L)'
;MTTTATPTTQSVAVAAAAAAALCAVAYATKRPKKERDAEIIDGKAIAKAVRLEVASGVAELVKRNGVRPGLAVVLVGDRKDSQTYVRNKKKAAEEVGFYSVDVNLDANASENEIVASVRALNANPNVHAILVQLPLPDHVDEARVLKAIDHTKDADGFSAANVGKMWTRGGEPPLALPCTPAGCVELLKRSGATISGAQAVVVGRSNIVGTPCAALLQALDATVTVCHSRTRDVAALVRAADIVVVAVGKPHYVKAEWLKPGAVVIDVGINAVDDASRPRGYRLVGDVDFEKARRVASKITPVPGGVGPMTIAMLMRNTLNLAKYHVQTTCAAEDDVASSAASRPVVVEAGGEEARAVAITPPPLVVETKKNPLLLLGEKRMMCRKIERREPVPPDIEISQAVEPLAIEAVARAAGLDDDEFLVYGKHKAKVDAAKVHSRLRRGEEGSKGALVVVCGVTPTPLGEGKSTTTIGVSQALGANLGKRVVTTIRQPSQGPVMGIKGGAAGGGYSQVIPMDEFNLHMTGDIHAVVAANNLVAAALDARMFHEKTQSDEALFNRLCPVVGKEGIRPLPAPLQNRLRKLGVTAPEKLADAAKLDPNERVALARLDVDPESIHWKRVVDTCDRFLRKIEVGRNATEKGMTRETGFDIAVASEIMAVLALARDAADLRKRLGAMTVGTSRRGGGLVTCDDLGVAGALAVLLKDALMPTLMQTLEGTPVLVHCGPFANIAHGNSSVIADHLALRLVGEGGFVVTEAGFGADIGGEKNFDIKARAGDLAPSCAVIVATVRALKAHAAEPRPNETDLERLARGCANVEHHVRCVAHKFGLRCVVALNKFASDTDDEIALVCTKCLDAGAFAAVPADHFARGGDGAVALARAVVDACDSPPSTFRYLYPLDRSIREKISTVVHEIYLGAEVEYSEHARALLDAYETNDDVRKLPVCVAKTQYSLSTDPKAKGAPSGHSFFVRDLRPSLGAGFIVVVAGDIMTIPGLPTRPNYFDIDFDPDTGRVIGLS
;
A
#
# COMPACT_ATOMS: atom_id res chain seq x y z
N MET A 1 43.63 -10.60 42.00
CA MET A 1 43.29 -10.68 43.44
C MET A 1 42.05 -9.83 43.61
N THR A 2 40.85 -10.29 43.98
CA THR A 2 40.40 -11.44 44.79
C THR A 2 38.93 -11.70 44.42
N THR A 3 38.63 -12.84 43.78
CA THR A 3 37.82 -13.98 44.28
C THR A 3 36.35 -13.69 44.62
N THR A 4 35.45 -14.06 43.72
CA THR A 4 34.03 -14.35 43.97
C THR A 4 33.86 -15.83 44.33
N ALA A 5 33.28 -16.12 45.49
CA ALA A 5 32.91 -17.46 45.93
C ALA A 5 31.39 -17.65 45.81
N THR A 6 30.99 -18.73 45.13
CA THR A 6 29.61 -19.22 44.99
C THR A 6 29.15 -19.93 46.28
N PRO A 7 27.88 -19.80 46.70
CA PRO A 7 27.34 -20.62 47.79
C PRO A 7 26.86 -21.98 47.28
N THR A 8 27.16 -23.01 48.07
CA THR A 8 26.90 -24.43 47.82
C THR A 8 25.46 -24.86 48.09
N THR A 9 25.04 -25.88 47.36
CA THR A 9 23.69 -26.47 47.21
C THR A 9 23.07 -27.11 48.46
N GLN A 10 23.63 -26.90 49.66
CA GLN A 10 23.17 -27.53 50.91
C GLN A 10 22.38 -26.63 51.87
N SER A 11 22.34 -25.31 51.67
CA SER A 11 21.60 -24.40 52.56
C SER A 11 20.11 -24.23 52.21
N VAL A 12 19.68 -24.66 51.03
CA VAL A 12 18.28 -24.53 50.56
C VAL A 12 17.40 -25.70 51.01
N ALA A 13 18.00 -26.88 51.28
CA ALA A 13 17.26 -28.08 51.66
C ALA A 13 16.75 -28.08 53.11
N VAL A 14 17.43 -27.36 54.02
CA VAL A 14 17.10 -27.34 55.45
C VAL A 14 15.97 -26.35 55.77
N ALA A 15 15.81 -25.29 54.97
CA ALA A 15 14.71 -24.33 55.11
C ALA A 15 13.35 -24.89 54.61
N ALA A 16 13.37 -25.81 53.63
CA ALA A 16 12.16 -26.42 53.09
C ALA A 16 11.54 -27.47 54.03
N ALA A 17 12.36 -28.19 54.81
CA ALA A 17 11.89 -29.22 55.74
C ALA A 17 11.22 -28.63 57.00
N ALA A 18 11.68 -27.46 57.47
CA ALA A 18 11.12 -26.78 58.64
C ALA A 18 9.74 -26.14 58.35
N ALA A 19 9.50 -25.67 57.12
CA ALA A 19 8.21 -25.11 56.70
C ALA A 19 7.12 -26.20 56.51
N ALA A 20 7.51 -27.41 56.11
CA ALA A 20 6.59 -28.52 55.93
C ALA A 20 6.06 -29.09 57.26
N ALA A 21 6.87 -29.06 58.33
CA ALA A 21 6.51 -29.59 59.64
C ALA A 21 5.57 -28.67 60.45
N LEU A 22 5.65 -27.35 60.26
CA LEU A 22 4.76 -26.37 60.92
C LEU A 22 3.36 -26.32 60.29
N CYS A 23 3.21 -26.73 59.02
CA CYS A 23 1.91 -26.78 58.36
C CYS A 23 1.10 -28.04 58.71
N ALA A 24 1.77 -29.12 59.14
CA ALA A 24 1.15 -30.41 59.44
C ALA A 24 0.40 -30.47 60.79
N VAL A 25 0.59 -29.49 61.68
CA VAL A 25 -0.04 -29.47 63.02
C VAL A 25 -1.33 -28.64 63.06
N ALA A 26 -1.65 -27.87 62.01
CA ALA A 26 -2.84 -27.02 61.97
C ALA A 26 -4.10 -27.68 61.35
N TYR A 27 -4.00 -28.91 60.81
CA TYR A 27 -5.11 -29.54 60.06
C TYR A 27 -5.90 -30.61 60.81
N ALA A 28 -5.67 -30.76 62.12
CA ALA A 28 -6.32 -31.78 62.94
C ALA A 28 -7.24 -31.20 64.02
N THR A 29 -8.28 -30.46 63.64
CA THR A 29 -9.51 -30.34 64.48
C THR A 29 -10.78 -30.22 63.61
N LYS A 30 -11.76 -31.06 63.96
CA LYS A 30 -13.00 -31.36 63.23
C LYS A 30 -14.00 -30.21 63.16
N ARG A 31 -14.77 -30.17 62.06
CA ARG A 31 -16.26 -30.24 62.05
C ARG A 31 -16.76 -30.69 60.66
N PRO A 32 -17.76 -31.58 60.53
CA PRO A 32 -18.32 -31.95 59.24
C PRO A 32 -19.13 -30.78 58.69
N LYS A 33 -18.73 -30.21 57.54
CA LYS A 33 -19.57 -29.25 56.83
C LYS A 33 -20.65 -30.04 56.10
N LYS A 34 -21.89 -29.84 56.54
CA LYS A 34 -23.15 -30.21 55.88
C LYS A 34 -22.97 -30.22 54.35
N GLU A 35 -23.25 -31.35 53.68
CA GLU A 35 -23.34 -31.41 52.22
C GLU A 35 -24.30 -30.31 51.76
N ARG A 36 -23.75 -29.21 51.24
CA ARG A 36 -24.51 -28.16 50.58
C ARG A 36 -24.32 -28.40 49.10
N ASP A 37 -25.42 -28.66 48.40
CA ASP A 37 -25.44 -28.58 46.95
C ASP A 37 -24.96 -27.18 46.50
N ALA A 38 -24.30 -27.15 45.35
CA ALA A 38 -23.83 -25.94 44.70
C ALA A 38 -24.98 -24.95 44.50
N GLU A 39 -24.67 -23.66 44.62
CA GLU A 39 -25.59 -22.61 44.21
C GLU A 39 -25.81 -22.68 42.69
N ILE A 40 -27.07 -22.79 42.27
CA ILE A 40 -27.40 -22.82 40.84
C ILE A 40 -27.31 -21.41 40.27
N ILE A 41 -26.43 -21.23 39.28
CA ILE A 41 -26.34 -19.98 38.53
C ILE A 41 -27.49 -19.95 37.52
N ASP A 42 -28.60 -19.31 37.90
CA ASP A 42 -29.79 -19.21 37.06
C ASP A 42 -29.58 -18.20 35.91
N GLY A 43 -29.14 -18.74 34.77
CA GLY A 43 -28.93 -17.95 33.57
C GLY A 43 -30.21 -17.38 32.96
N LYS A 44 -31.40 -17.94 33.25
CA LYS A 44 -32.67 -17.35 32.79
C LYS A 44 -32.97 -16.08 33.57
N ALA A 45 -32.81 -16.11 34.89
CA ALA A 45 -33.01 -14.94 35.74
C ALA A 45 -32.03 -13.82 35.38
N ILE A 46 -30.74 -14.16 35.21
CA ILE A 46 -29.72 -13.19 34.82
C ILE A 46 -29.98 -12.65 33.41
N ALA A 47 -30.32 -13.51 32.44
CA ALA A 47 -30.65 -13.06 31.09
C ALA A 47 -31.85 -12.12 31.05
N LYS A 48 -32.86 -12.34 31.91
CA LYS A 48 -34.00 -11.43 32.06
C LYS A 48 -33.57 -10.07 32.59
N ALA A 49 -32.69 -10.03 33.60
CA ALA A 49 -32.14 -8.79 34.13
C ALA A 49 -31.37 -8.01 33.06
N VAL A 50 -30.49 -8.68 32.32
CA VAL A 50 -29.76 -8.06 31.20
C VAL A 50 -30.73 -7.52 30.13
N ARG A 51 -31.78 -8.26 29.76
CA ARG A 51 -32.76 -7.77 28.79
C ARG A 51 -33.52 -6.54 29.28
N LEU A 52 -33.81 -6.43 30.59
CA LEU A 52 -34.39 -5.22 31.17
C LEU A 52 -33.44 -4.02 31.10
N GLU A 53 -32.14 -4.23 31.35
CA GLU A 53 -31.11 -3.20 31.18
C GLU A 53 -31.01 -2.74 29.72
N VAL A 54 -31.05 -3.69 28.77
CA VAL A 54 -31.06 -3.38 27.34
C VAL A 54 -32.33 -2.60 26.96
N ALA A 55 -33.51 -3.04 27.40
CA ALA A 55 -34.77 -2.34 27.14
C ALA A 55 -34.75 -0.90 27.67
N SER A 56 -34.20 -0.68 28.87
CA SER A 56 -33.99 0.65 29.42
C SER A 56 -33.05 1.49 28.56
N GLY A 57 -31.94 0.90 28.10
CA GLY A 57 -30.98 1.56 27.22
C GLY A 57 -31.54 1.87 25.83
N VAL A 58 -32.46 1.05 25.31
CA VAL A 58 -33.19 1.31 24.07
C VAL A 58 -34.16 2.46 24.24
N ALA A 59 -34.96 2.45 25.32
CA ALA A 59 -35.89 3.53 25.61
C ALA A 59 -35.15 4.88 25.73
N GLU A 60 -33.97 4.88 26.36
CA GLU A 60 -33.10 6.05 26.43
C GLU A 60 -32.55 6.48 25.06
N LEU A 61 -32.05 5.54 24.24
CA LEU A 61 -31.52 5.83 22.91
C LEU A 61 -32.60 6.40 21.98
N VAL A 62 -33.80 5.82 22.00
CA VAL A 62 -34.95 6.32 21.24
C VAL A 62 -35.37 7.70 21.73
N LYS A 63 -35.45 7.90 23.05
CA LYS A 63 -35.84 9.19 23.63
C LYS A 63 -34.84 10.31 23.31
N ARG A 64 -33.54 10.01 23.34
CA ARG A 64 -32.48 11.02 23.14
C ARG A 64 -32.16 11.28 21.68
N ASN A 65 -32.14 10.23 20.86
CA ASN A 65 -31.58 10.28 19.50
C ASN A 65 -32.59 9.90 18.41
N GLY A 66 -33.82 9.50 18.77
CA GLY A 66 -34.83 9.05 17.80
C GLY A 66 -34.50 7.71 17.11
N VAL A 67 -33.40 7.05 17.50
CA VAL A 67 -32.92 5.83 16.86
C VAL A 67 -33.43 4.60 17.60
N ARG A 68 -34.23 3.80 16.89
CA ARG A 68 -34.63 2.46 17.32
C ARG A 68 -33.66 1.43 16.74
N PRO A 69 -32.96 0.62 17.55
CA PRO A 69 -32.01 -0.36 17.02
C PRO A 69 -32.68 -1.41 16.15
N GLY A 70 -32.02 -1.74 15.05
CA GLY A 70 -32.46 -2.72 14.05
C GLY A 70 -31.54 -3.93 14.01
N LEU A 71 -32.09 -5.12 14.25
CA LEU A 71 -31.38 -6.40 14.17
C LEU A 71 -31.83 -7.17 12.93
N ALA A 72 -30.93 -7.33 11.97
CA ALA A 72 -31.17 -8.18 10.81
C ALA A 72 -30.74 -9.63 11.08
N VAL A 73 -31.58 -10.58 10.71
CA VAL A 73 -31.30 -12.02 10.83
C VAL A 73 -31.36 -12.68 9.47
N VAL A 74 -30.25 -13.26 9.05
CA VAL A 74 -30.13 -14.05 7.81
C VAL A 74 -30.26 -15.52 8.16
N LEU A 75 -31.31 -16.17 7.68
CA LEU A 75 -31.58 -17.60 7.84
C LEU A 75 -31.50 -18.28 6.47
N VAL A 76 -30.75 -19.38 6.37
CA VAL A 76 -30.62 -20.17 5.14
C VAL A 76 -31.15 -21.58 5.39
N GLY A 77 -32.20 -21.97 4.66
CA GLY A 77 -32.83 -23.29 4.73
C GLY A 77 -33.83 -23.50 5.90
N ASP A 78 -34.36 -24.73 5.98
CA ASP A 78 -35.57 -25.05 6.76
C ASP A 78 -35.34 -25.84 8.06
N ARG A 79 -34.13 -25.77 8.61
CA ARG A 79 -33.79 -26.45 9.86
C ARG A 79 -34.69 -26.01 11.02
N LYS A 80 -35.49 -26.95 11.55
CA LYS A 80 -36.52 -26.69 12.59
C LYS A 80 -35.93 -26.12 13.90
N ASP A 81 -34.71 -26.50 14.25
CA ASP A 81 -33.97 -25.98 15.40
C ASP A 81 -33.51 -24.53 15.17
N SER A 82 -32.95 -24.23 14.00
CA SER A 82 -32.60 -22.87 13.57
C SER A 82 -33.82 -21.94 13.55
N GLN A 83 -34.95 -22.39 12.99
CA GLN A 83 -36.21 -21.62 12.98
C GLN A 83 -36.73 -21.34 14.39
N THR A 84 -36.65 -22.31 15.30
CA THR A 84 -37.06 -22.13 16.70
C THR A 84 -36.16 -21.13 17.41
N TYR A 85 -34.85 -21.18 17.16
CA TYR A 85 -33.89 -20.26 17.75
C TYR A 85 -34.07 -18.82 17.21
N VAL A 86 -34.28 -18.66 15.90
CA VAL A 86 -34.59 -17.36 15.28
C VAL A 86 -35.90 -16.77 15.84
N ARG A 87 -36.96 -17.58 16.00
CA ARG A 87 -38.21 -17.12 16.65
C ARG A 87 -37.98 -16.58 18.06
N ASN A 88 -37.16 -17.26 18.87
CA ASN A 88 -36.84 -16.80 20.22
C ASN A 88 -36.06 -15.48 20.22
N LYS A 89 -35.16 -15.28 19.24
CA LYS A 89 -34.43 -14.01 19.07
C LYS A 89 -35.34 -12.86 18.67
N LYS A 90 -36.29 -13.09 17.75
CA LYS A 90 -37.30 -12.07 17.39
C LYS A 90 -38.11 -11.63 18.59
N LYS A 91 -38.64 -12.61 19.34
CA LYS A 91 -39.38 -12.33 20.56
C LYS A 91 -38.54 -11.52 21.56
N ALA A 92 -37.27 -11.88 21.75
CA ALA A 92 -36.37 -11.13 22.62
C ALA A 92 -36.06 -9.72 22.09
N ALA A 93 -35.92 -9.54 20.79
CA ALA A 93 -35.70 -8.25 20.13
C ALA A 93 -36.91 -7.32 20.31
N GLU A 94 -38.12 -7.84 20.10
CA GLU A 94 -39.37 -7.12 20.35
C GLU A 94 -39.54 -6.77 21.84
N GLU A 95 -39.26 -7.70 22.75
CA GLU A 95 -39.32 -7.50 24.20
C GLU A 95 -38.42 -6.34 24.68
N VAL A 96 -37.27 -6.11 24.03
CA VAL A 96 -36.35 -5.01 24.39
C VAL A 96 -36.54 -3.75 23.56
N GLY A 97 -37.53 -3.71 22.66
CA GLY A 97 -37.87 -2.53 21.86
C GLY A 97 -37.09 -2.38 20.55
N PHE A 98 -36.38 -3.40 20.09
CA PHE A 98 -35.78 -3.41 18.75
C PHE A 98 -36.85 -3.62 17.68
N TYR A 99 -36.48 -3.39 16.42
CA TYR A 99 -37.19 -3.96 15.29
C TYR A 99 -36.28 -4.97 14.57
N SER A 100 -36.88 -6.00 13.97
CA SER A 100 -36.15 -7.06 13.28
C SER A 100 -36.34 -7.02 11.77
N VAL A 101 -35.27 -7.29 11.03
CA VAL A 101 -35.31 -7.49 9.58
C VAL A 101 -34.97 -8.94 9.30
N ASP A 102 -35.85 -9.66 8.62
CA ASP A 102 -35.64 -11.08 8.34
C ASP A 102 -35.30 -11.30 6.87
N VAL A 103 -34.21 -12.02 6.63
CA VAL A 103 -33.83 -12.49 5.30
C VAL A 103 -33.82 -14.02 5.35
N ASN A 104 -34.85 -14.63 4.77
CA ASN A 104 -34.94 -16.09 4.64
C ASN A 104 -34.53 -16.48 3.22
N LEU A 105 -33.45 -17.25 3.10
CA LEU A 105 -32.94 -17.78 1.84
C LEU A 105 -33.19 -19.28 1.76
N ASP A 106 -33.38 -19.78 0.54
CA ASP A 106 -33.58 -21.21 0.27
C ASP A 106 -32.37 -22.04 0.74
N ALA A 107 -32.60 -23.31 1.10
CA ALA A 107 -31.51 -24.21 1.49
C ALA A 107 -30.45 -24.39 0.40
N ASN A 108 -30.80 -24.21 -0.89
CA ASN A 108 -29.89 -24.29 -2.03
C ASN A 108 -29.32 -22.94 -2.45
N ALA A 109 -29.57 -21.85 -1.69
CA ALA A 109 -29.02 -20.54 -2.00
C ALA A 109 -27.49 -20.64 -2.13
N SER A 110 -26.98 -20.04 -3.19
CA SER A 110 -25.55 -19.97 -3.44
C SER A 110 -24.87 -19.08 -2.41
N GLU A 111 -23.60 -19.35 -2.15
CA GLU A 111 -22.78 -18.53 -1.27
C GLU A 111 -22.79 -17.04 -1.66
N ASN A 112 -22.80 -16.75 -2.97
CA ASN A 112 -22.85 -15.38 -3.48
C ASN A 112 -24.18 -14.67 -3.16
N GLU A 113 -25.31 -15.38 -3.22
CA GLU A 113 -26.63 -14.82 -2.85
C GLU A 113 -26.71 -14.49 -1.36
N ILE A 114 -26.13 -15.35 -0.51
CA ILE A 114 -26.05 -15.11 0.93
C ILE A 114 -25.16 -13.90 1.23
N VAL A 115 -23.98 -13.81 0.60
CA VAL A 115 -23.05 -12.67 0.75
C VAL A 115 -23.67 -11.38 0.22
N ALA A 116 -24.39 -11.42 -0.91
CA ALA A 116 -25.09 -10.26 -1.46
C ALA A 116 -26.16 -9.74 -0.49
N SER A 117 -26.90 -10.65 0.14
CA SER A 117 -27.90 -10.30 1.17
C SER A 117 -27.26 -9.63 2.38
N VAL A 118 -26.13 -10.16 2.88
CA VAL A 118 -25.36 -9.54 3.97
C VAL A 118 -24.86 -8.15 3.59
N ARG A 119 -24.34 -7.97 2.37
CA ARG A 119 -23.87 -6.66 1.87
C ARG A 119 -25.01 -5.64 1.78
N ALA A 120 -26.20 -6.06 1.34
CA ALA A 120 -27.38 -5.20 1.32
C ALA A 120 -27.78 -4.73 2.73
N LEU A 121 -27.69 -5.62 3.73
CA LEU A 121 -27.92 -5.29 5.13
C LEU A 121 -26.82 -4.36 5.70
N ASN A 122 -25.56 -4.55 5.31
CA ASN A 122 -24.47 -3.64 5.68
C ASN A 122 -24.73 -2.21 5.15
N ALA A 123 -25.23 -2.08 3.92
CA ALA A 123 -25.52 -0.78 3.31
C ALA A 123 -26.75 -0.07 3.91
N ASN A 124 -27.65 -0.80 4.57
CA ASN A 124 -28.88 -0.22 5.12
C ASN A 124 -28.59 0.56 6.42
N PRO A 125 -28.75 1.90 6.46
CA PRO A 125 -28.43 2.71 7.64
C PRO A 125 -29.34 2.41 8.83
N ASN A 126 -30.54 1.88 8.59
CA ASN A 126 -31.46 1.53 9.66
C ASN A 126 -31.06 0.19 10.33
N VAL A 127 -30.32 -0.69 9.65
CA VAL A 127 -29.84 -1.95 10.22
C VAL A 127 -28.56 -1.69 10.99
N HIS A 128 -28.58 -1.94 12.30
CA HIS A 128 -27.46 -1.65 13.20
C HIS A 128 -26.66 -2.91 13.58
N ALA A 129 -27.28 -4.07 13.48
CA ALA A 129 -26.65 -5.35 13.77
C ALA A 129 -27.15 -6.43 12.81
N ILE A 130 -26.27 -7.31 12.38
CA ILE A 130 -26.53 -8.41 11.45
C ILE A 130 -26.09 -9.70 12.12
N LEU A 131 -26.97 -10.69 12.03
CA LEU A 131 -26.78 -12.02 12.55
C LEU A 131 -27.03 -13.03 11.44
N VAL A 132 -26.00 -13.79 11.07
CA VAL A 132 -26.14 -14.94 10.18
C VAL A 132 -26.38 -16.18 11.04
N GLN A 133 -27.51 -16.85 10.84
CA GLN A 133 -27.89 -18.01 11.65
C GLN A 133 -27.11 -19.26 11.21
N LEU A 134 -26.22 -19.72 12.08
CA LEU A 134 -25.45 -20.96 11.91
C LEU A 134 -26.20 -22.21 12.41
N PRO A 135 -25.86 -23.42 11.92
CA PRO A 135 -24.93 -23.66 10.80
C PRO A 135 -25.58 -23.35 9.45
N LEU A 136 -24.75 -22.98 8.48
CA LEU A 136 -25.16 -22.85 7.09
C LEU A 136 -25.18 -24.22 6.39
N PRO A 137 -25.84 -24.35 5.22
CA PRO A 137 -25.77 -25.57 4.43
C PRO A 137 -24.33 -25.98 4.10
N ASP A 138 -24.05 -27.29 4.02
CA ASP A 138 -22.69 -27.85 3.88
C ASP A 138 -21.93 -27.36 2.62
N HIS A 139 -22.65 -26.88 1.59
CA HIS A 139 -22.05 -26.34 0.36
C HIS A 139 -21.62 -24.87 0.47
N VAL A 140 -21.86 -24.20 1.60
CA VAL A 140 -21.56 -22.78 1.82
C VAL A 140 -20.37 -22.65 2.78
N ASP A 141 -19.36 -21.84 2.42
CA ASP A 141 -18.28 -21.51 3.34
C ASP A 141 -18.75 -20.50 4.41
N GLU A 142 -19.01 -21.00 5.62
CA GLU A 142 -19.40 -20.19 6.77
C GLU A 142 -18.42 -19.04 7.05
N ALA A 143 -17.12 -19.27 6.91
CA ALA A 143 -16.11 -18.25 7.20
C ALA A 143 -16.20 -17.09 6.21
N ARG A 144 -16.48 -17.38 4.93
CA ARG A 144 -16.64 -16.36 3.90
C ARG A 144 -17.88 -15.51 4.12
N VAL A 145 -19.00 -16.13 4.50
CA VAL A 145 -20.24 -15.41 4.80
C VAL A 145 -20.08 -14.52 6.04
N LEU A 146 -19.51 -15.05 7.13
CA LEU A 146 -19.28 -14.27 8.36
C LEU A 146 -18.31 -13.10 8.12
N LYS A 147 -17.28 -13.28 7.27
CA LYS A 147 -16.34 -12.20 6.90
C LYS A 147 -17.01 -11.07 6.09
N ALA A 148 -18.16 -11.32 5.46
CA ALA A 148 -18.89 -10.30 4.73
C ALA A 148 -19.65 -9.32 5.64
N ILE A 149 -19.84 -9.63 6.93
CA ILE A 149 -20.50 -8.74 7.89
C ILE A 149 -19.52 -7.63 8.29
N ASP A 150 -19.95 -6.36 8.19
CA ASP A 150 -19.14 -5.25 8.70
C ASP A 150 -18.97 -5.38 10.22
N HIS A 151 -17.75 -5.24 10.73
CA HIS A 151 -17.47 -5.36 12.17
C HIS A 151 -18.27 -4.37 13.05
N THR A 152 -18.69 -3.22 12.51
CA THR A 152 -19.56 -2.24 13.17
C THR A 152 -21.03 -2.66 13.21
N LYS A 153 -21.40 -3.74 12.52
CA LYS A 153 -22.73 -4.36 12.52
C LYS A 153 -22.70 -5.83 12.90
N ASP A 154 -21.57 -6.34 13.36
CA ASP A 154 -21.38 -7.76 13.70
C ASP A 154 -22.03 -8.09 15.05
N ALA A 155 -23.28 -8.59 15.00
CA ALA A 155 -24.09 -8.82 16.20
C ALA A 155 -23.51 -9.92 17.11
N ASP A 156 -22.83 -10.91 16.51
CA ASP A 156 -22.26 -12.05 17.22
C ASP A 156 -20.81 -11.82 17.67
N GLY A 157 -20.15 -10.75 17.22
CA GLY A 157 -18.80 -10.38 17.63
C GLY A 157 -17.71 -11.31 17.08
N PHE A 158 -17.94 -11.97 15.95
CA PHE A 158 -17.00 -12.93 15.34
C PHE A 158 -16.06 -12.32 14.29
N SER A 159 -16.25 -11.06 13.91
CA SER A 159 -15.36 -10.36 12.99
C SER A 159 -13.93 -10.29 13.56
N ALA A 160 -12.94 -10.40 12.66
CA ALA A 160 -11.53 -10.37 13.05
C ALA A 160 -11.15 -9.09 13.81
N ALA A 161 -11.81 -7.97 13.51
CA ALA A 161 -11.61 -6.70 14.22
C ALA A 161 -12.12 -6.77 15.67
N ASN A 162 -13.37 -7.22 15.89
CA ASN A 162 -13.91 -7.37 17.25
C ASN A 162 -13.12 -8.40 18.06
N VAL A 163 -12.76 -9.53 17.43
CA VAL A 163 -11.95 -10.55 18.08
C VAL A 163 -10.53 -10.05 18.39
N GLY A 164 -9.88 -9.38 17.45
CA GLY A 164 -8.54 -8.81 17.64
C GLY A 164 -8.49 -7.78 18.76
N LYS A 165 -9.48 -6.88 18.84
CA LYS A 165 -9.59 -5.88 19.91
C LYS A 165 -9.70 -6.49 21.30
N MET A 166 -10.26 -7.71 21.46
CA MET A 166 -10.27 -8.40 22.77
C MET A 166 -8.87 -8.77 23.28
N TRP A 167 -7.89 -8.97 22.40
CA TRP A 167 -6.53 -9.39 22.77
C TRP A 167 -5.56 -8.22 22.95
N THR A 168 -5.95 -7.02 22.54
CA THR A 168 -5.10 -5.82 22.59
C THR A 168 -5.23 -5.13 23.95
N ARG A 169 -4.25 -5.33 24.83
CA ARG A 169 -4.21 -4.64 26.13
C ARG A 169 -3.95 -3.14 25.92
N GLY A 170 -4.82 -2.28 26.49
CA GLY A 170 -4.70 -0.82 26.38
C GLY A 170 -5.16 -0.22 25.05
N GLY A 171 -5.71 -1.04 24.14
CA GLY A 171 -6.35 -0.57 22.91
C GLY A 171 -7.83 -0.22 23.10
N GLU A 172 -8.49 0.19 22.01
CA GLU A 172 -9.94 0.41 22.00
C GLU A 172 -10.71 -0.88 22.32
N PRO A 173 -11.76 -0.82 23.14
CA PRO A 173 -12.58 -1.99 23.40
C PRO A 173 -13.31 -2.46 22.12
N PRO A 174 -13.59 -3.77 21.98
CA PRO A 174 -14.41 -4.28 20.88
C PRO A 174 -15.84 -3.71 20.94
N LEU A 175 -16.43 -3.46 19.77
CA LEU A 175 -17.79 -2.91 19.67
C LEU A 175 -18.85 -3.94 20.04
N ALA A 176 -18.59 -5.20 19.69
CA ALA A 176 -19.40 -6.37 20.05
C ALA A 176 -18.50 -7.49 20.56
N LEU A 177 -18.96 -8.20 21.59
CA LEU A 177 -18.26 -9.36 22.14
C LEU A 177 -18.92 -10.66 21.67
N PRO A 178 -18.16 -11.76 21.46
CA PRO A 178 -18.71 -13.09 21.26
C PRO A 178 -19.80 -13.43 22.27
N CYS A 179 -21.05 -13.57 21.79
CA CYS A 179 -22.24 -13.58 22.65
C CYS A 179 -22.18 -14.65 23.75
N THR A 180 -21.82 -15.89 23.39
CA THR A 180 -21.76 -17.01 24.35
C THR A 180 -20.63 -16.84 25.37
N PRO A 181 -19.36 -16.56 24.96
CA PRO A 181 -18.27 -16.20 25.87
C PRO A 181 -18.60 -15.02 26.81
N ALA A 182 -19.15 -13.93 26.28
CA ALA A 182 -19.57 -12.78 27.07
C ALA A 182 -20.64 -13.18 28.10
N GLY A 183 -21.55 -14.07 27.72
CA GLY A 183 -22.56 -14.65 28.60
C GLY A 183 -21.94 -15.44 29.75
N CYS A 184 -20.92 -16.26 29.48
CA CYS A 184 -20.19 -17.01 30.51
C CYS A 184 -19.54 -16.07 31.54
N VAL A 185 -18.88 -15.01 31.07
CA VAL A 185 -18.23 -14.02 31.94
C VAL A 185 -19.26 -13.22 32.73
N GLU A 186 -20.39 -12.85 32.13
CA GLU A 186 -21.48 -12.15 32.82
C GLU A 186 -22.10 -13.03 33.94
N LEU A 187 -22.27 -14.33 33.68
CA LEU A 187 -22.73 -15.29 34.69
C LEU A 187 -21.75 -15.37 35.87
N LEU A 188 -20.44 -15.43 35.60
CA LEU A 188 -19.42 -15.42 36.64
C LEU A 188 -19.49 -14.14 37.48
N LYS A 189 -19.53 -12.97 36.82
CA LYS A 189 -19.62 -11.67 37.50
C LYS A 189 -20.85 -11.55 38.39
N ARG A 190 -22.04 -11.84 37.86
CA ARG A 190 -23.30 -11.69 38.61
C ARG A 190 -23.54 -12.77 39.64
N SER A 191 -22.92 -13.95 39.47
CA SER A 191 -22.89 -14.95 40.53
C SER A 191 -21.99 -14.54 41.69
N GLY A 192 -21.13 -13.52 41.55
CA GLY A 192 -20.16 -13.14 42.57
C GLY A 192 -18.95 -14.07 42.65
N ALA A 193 -18.56 -14.70 41.53
CA ALA A 193 -17.32 -15.46 41.44
C ALA A 193 -16.11 -14.52 41.37
N THR A 194 -15.04 -14.83 42.10
CA THR A 194 -13.77 -14.09 42.01
C THR A 194 -13.02 -14.53 40.76
N ILE A 195 -12.93 -13.65 39.75
CA ILE A 195 -12.26 -13.96 38.47
C ILE A 195 -10.78 -13.51 38.48
N SER A 196 -10.50 -12.31 38.97
CA SER A 196 -9.14 -11.76 39.03
C SER A 196 -8.25 -12.62 39.93
N GLY A 197 -7.09 -13.04 39.39
CA GLY A 197 -6.15 -13.93 40.06
C GLY A 197 -6.56 -15.42 40.11
N ALA A 198 -7.75 -15.78 39.63
CA ALA A 198 -8.22 -17.17 39.66
C ALA A 198 -7.50 -18.05 38.62
N GLN A 199 -7.33 -19.33 38.93
CA GLN A 199 -6.92 -20.34 37.95
C GLN A 199 -8.17 -20.83 37.21
N ALA A 200 -8.30 -20.46 35.93
CA ALA A 200 -9.42 -20.87 35.09
C ALA A 200 -8.99 -21.93 34.07
N VAL A 201 -9.83 -22.96 33.89
CA VAL A 201 -9.67 -23.96 32.84
C VAL A 201 -10.84 -23.87 31.88
N VAL A 202 -10.54 -23.70 30.58
CA VAL A 202 -11.53 -23.74 29.50
C VAL A 202 -11.37 -25.06 28.75
N VAL A 203 -12.36 -25.94 28.84
CA VAL A 203 -12.37 -27.23 28.16
C VAL A 203 -13.08 -27.09 26.82
N GLY A 204 -12.30 -26.93 25.76
CA GLY A 204 -12.75 -26.62 24.41
C GLY A 204 -11.95 -25.46 23.81
N ARG A 205 -11.58 -25.57 22.53
CA ARG A 205 -10.77 -24.56 21.80
C ARG A 205 -11.43 -24.05 20.52
N SER A 206 -12.76 -24.10 20.46
CA SER A 206 -13.49 -23.61 19.30
C SER A 206 -13.31 -22.09 19.16
N ASN A 207 -13.36 -21.61 17.91
CA ASN A 207 -13.29 -20.17 17.62
C ASN A 207 -14.54 -19.40 18.05
N ILE A 208 -15.62 -20.12 18.39
CA ILE A 208 -16.92 -19.55 18.76
C ILE A 208 -17.05 -19.37 20.27
N VAL A 209 -16.53 -20.32 21.06
CA VAL A 209 -16.72 -20.33 22.52
C VAL A 209 -15.41 -20.44 23.28
N GLY A 210 -14.63 -21.50 23.02
CA GLY A 210 -13.48 -21.85 23.85
C GLY A 210 -12.40 -20.77 23.86
N THR A 211 -11.84 -20.47 22.70
CA THR A 211 -10.74 -19.50 22.57
C THR A 211 -11.16 -18.08 22.98
N PRO A 212 -12.34 -17.55 22.57
CA PRO A 212 -12.76 -16.23 23.04
C PRO A 212 -13.07 -16.17 24.54
N CYS A 213 -13.63 -17.22 25.15
CA CYS A 213 -13.88 -17.23 26.59
C CYS A 213 -12.57 -17.18 27.38
N ALA A 214 -11.52 -17.84 26.88
CA ALA A 214 -10.20 -17.75 27.47
C ALA A 214 -9.65 -16.31 27.42
N ALA A 215 -9.79 -15.64 26.28
CA ALA A 215 -9.38 -14.25 26.11
C ALA A 215 -10.07 -13.32 27.11
N LEU A 216 -11.39 -13.44 27.26
CA LEU A 216 -12.16 -12.58 28.17
C LEU A 216 -11.85 -12.82 29.65
N LEU A 217 -11.53 -14.06 30.03
CA LEU A 217 -11.08 -14.38 31.38
C LEU A 217 -9.66 -13.83 31.64
N GLN A 218 -8.76 -13.92 30.67
CA GLN A 218 -7.43 -13.31 30.75
C GLN A 218 -7.50 -11.78 30.86
N ALA A 219 -8.42 -11.15 30.13
CA ALA A 219 -8.68 -9.71 30.22
C ALA A 219 -9.22 -9.28 31.60
N LEU A 220 -9.69 -10.22 32.43
CA LEU A 220 -10.13 -10.02 33.80
C LEU A 220 -9.10 -10.57 34.82
N ASP A 221 -7.83 -10.63 34.42
CA ASP A 221 -6.68 -11.05 35.22
C ASP A 221 -6.71 -12.51 35.72
N ALA A 222 -7.48 -13.39 35.09
CA ALA A 222 -7.42 -14.83 35.39
C ALA A 222 -6.22 -15.49 34.69
N THR A 223 -5.59 -16.47 35.35
CA THR A 223 -4.64 -17.38 34.68
C THR A 223 -5.44 -18.47 33.97
N VAL A 224 -5.39 -18.54 32.65
CA VAL A 224 -6.27 -19.43 31.87
C VAL A 224 -5.50 -20.55 31.17
N THR A 225 -5.95 -21.78 31.36
CA THR A 225 -5.48 -22.97 30.61
C THR A 225 -6.58 -23.47 29.67
N VAL A 226 -6.30 -23.53 28.37
CA VAL A 226 -7.24 -24.04 27.35
C VAL A 226 -6.94 -25.51 27.06
N CYS A 227 -7.90 -26.39 27.33
CA CYS A 227 -7.81 -27.82 27.09
C CYS A 227 -8.46 -28.21 25.75
N HIS A 228 -7.82 -29.12 25.01
CA HIS A 228 -8.30 -29.68 23.75
C HIS A 228 -8.04 -31.19 23.66
N SER A 229 -8.46 -31.82 22.56
CA SER A 229 -8.38 -33.29 22.37
C SER A 229 -6.97 -33.90 22.43
N ARG A 230 -5.92 -33.09 22.48
CA ARG A 230 -4.51 -33.54 22.60
C ARG A 230 -3.87 -33.14 23.93
N THR A 231 -4.59 -32.41 24.78
CA THR A 231 -4.13 -32.05 26.12
C THR A 231 -4.00 -33.32 26.95
N ARG A 232 -2.81 -33.56 27.50
CA ARG A 232 -2.56 -34.70 28.40
C ARG A 232 -3.15 -34.38 29.77
N ASP A 233 -3.82 -35.36 30.37
CA ASP A 233 -4.38 -35.28 31.72
C ASP A 233 -5.25 -34.04 31.98
N VAL A 234 -6.31 -33.89 31.18
CA VAL A 234 -7.32 -32.82 31.39
C VAL A 234 -7.91 -32.88 32.80
N ALA A 235 -8.03 -34.07 33.39
CA ALA A 235 -8.57 -34.25 34.73
C ALA A 235 -7.70 -33.57 35.81
N ALA A 236 -6.37 -33.69 35.73
CA ALA A 236 -5.48 -33.00 36.66
C ALA A 236 -5.56 -31.47 36.54
N LEU A 237 -5.65 -30.95 35.31
CA LEU A 237 -5.78 -29.51 35.07
C LEU A 237 -7.10 -28.96 35.64
N VAL A 238 -8.22 -29.65 35.39
CA VAL A 238 -9.54 -29.27 35.94
C VAL A 238 -9.54 -29.34 37.48
N ARG A 239 -8.77 -30.26 38.08
CA ARG A 239 -8.67 -30.43 39.54
C ARG A 239 -7.91 -29.30 40.24
N ALA A 240 -7.09 -28.55 39.50
CA ALA A 240 -6.38 -27.39 40.03
C ALA A 240 -7.17 -26.08 39.89
N ALA A 241 -8.23 -26.07 39.07
CA ALA A 241 -8.92 -24.84 38.67
C ALA A 241 -9.94 -24.34 39.71
N ASP A 242 -9.99 -23.02 39.88
CA ASP A 242 -11.03 -22.32 40.64
C ASP A 242 -12.29 -22.07 39.79
N ILE A 243 -12.11 -21.89 38.48
CA ILE A 243 -13.18 -21.68 37.49
C ILE A 243 -13.02 -22.72 36.37
N VAL A 244 -14.10 -23.40 36.01
CA VAL A 244 -14.12 -24.37 34.92
C VAL A 244 -15.22 -24.00 33.91
N VAL A 245 -14.84 -23.67 32.68
CA VAL A 245 -15.77 -23.43 31.57
C VAL A 245 -15.70 -24.61 30.61
N VAL A 246 -16.83 -25.29 30.37
CA VAL A 246 -16.87 -26.53 29.60
C VAL A 246 -17.69 -26.34 28.32
N ALA A 247 -17.03 -26.44 27.17
CA ALA A 247 -17.60 -26.21 25.83
C ALA A 247 -17.00 -27.18 24.80
N VAL A 248 -17.06 -28.48 25.09
CA VAL A 248 -16.48 -29.55 24.27
C VAL A 248 -17.52 -30.25 23.39
N GLY A 249 -18.81 -30.09 23.67
CA GLY A 249 -19.91 -30.69 22.89
C GLY A 249 -19.96 -32.20 23.03
N LYS A 250 -19.70 -32.71 24.25
CA LYS A 250 -19.77 -34.14 24.58
C LYS A 250 -20.50 -34.31 25.91
N PRO A 251 -21.65 -35.02 25.92
CA PRO A 251 -22.47 -35.14 27.12
C PRO A 251 -21.67 -35.77 28.27
N HIS A 252 -21.73 -35.14 29.45
CA HIS A 252 -21.09 -35.62 30.68
C HIS A 252 -19.59 -35.91 30.56
N TYR A 253 -18.86 -35.20 29.69
CA TYR A 253 -17.41 -35.34 29.54
C TYR A 253 -16.66 -35.03 30.83
N VAL A 254 -16.96 -33.90 31.49
CA VAL A 254 -16.31 -33.52 32.75
C VAL A 254 -17.01 -34.22 33.92
N LYS A 255 -16.24 -35.00 34.68
CA LYS A 255 -16.72 -35.79 35.82
C LYS A 255 -16.57 -35.01 37.13
N ALA A 256 -17.43 -35.28 38.10
CA ALA A 256 -17.41 -34.64 39.40
C ALA A 256 -16.06 -34.83 40.13
N GLU A 257 -15.44 -36.01 40.01
CA GLU A 257 -14.12 -36.28 40.58
C GLU A 257 -12.98 -35.47 39.96
N TRP A 258 -13.18 -34.77 38.85
CA TRP A 258 -12.17 -33.89 38.26
C TRP A 258 -12.21 -32.50 38.86
N LEU A 259 -13.31 -32.10 39.49
CA LEU A 259 -13.51 -30.75 39.99
C LEU A 259 -12.80 -30.54 41.33
N LYS A 260 -12.15 -29.39 41.49
CA LYS A 260 -11.71 -28.90 42.80
C LYS A 260 -12.95 -28.63 43.68
N PRO A 261 -13.00 -29.13 44.93
CA PRO A 261 -14.06 -28.76 45.85
C PRO A 261 -14.17 -27.23 46.00
N GLY A 262 -15.36 -26.68 45.76
CA GLY A 262 -15.60 -25.24 45.76
C GLY A 262 -15.35 -24.50 44.44
N ALA A 263 -14.97 -25.19 43.36
CA ALA A 263 -14.85 -24.57 42.03
C ALA A 263 -16.20 -24.02 41.50
N VAL A 264 -16.14 -22.97 40.69
CA VAL A 264 -17.29 -22.45 39.94
C VAL A 264 -17.31 -23.06 38.53
N VAL A 265 -18.43 -23.65 38.14
CA VAL A 265 -18.55 -24.39 36.87
C VAL A 265 -19.57 -23.73 35.94
N ILE A 266 -19.11 -23.36 34.75
CA ILE A 266 -19.94 -22.89 33.64
C ILE A 266 -20.01 -23.99 32.57
N ASP A 267 -21.13 -24.68 32.51
CA ASP A 267 -21.44 -25.70 31.51
C ASP A 267 -22.12 -25.06 30.30
N VAL A 268 -21.38 -24.96 29.20
CA VAL A 268 -21.80 -24.30 27.96
C VAL A 268 -22.39 -25.30 26.96
N GLY A 269 -21.87 -26.53 26.95
CA GLY A 269 -22.30 -27.55 25.99
C GLY A 269 -23.77 -27.92 26.16
N ILE A 270 -24.45 -28.14 25.03
CA ILE A 270 -25.84 -28.60 25.02
C ILE A 270 -25.89 -29.81 24.10
N ASN A 271 -26.23 -30.96 24.67
CA ASN A 271 -26.26 -32.24 23.98
C ASN A 271 -27.65 -32.87 24.12
N ALA A 272 -28.22 -33.36 23.02
CA ALA A 272 -29.42 -34.19 23.07
C ALA A 272 -29.01 -35.65 23.35
N VAL A 273 -29.62 -36.25 24.36
CA VAL A 273 -29.42 -37.67 24.70
C VAL A 273 -30.78 -38.34 24.70
N ASP A 274 -30.89 -39.47 24.01
CA ASP A 274 -32.13 -40.22 23.91
C ASP A 274 -32.69 -40.56 25.30
N ASP A 275 -33.98 -40.28 25.47
CA ASP A 275 -34.72 -40.49 26.71
C ASP A 275 -36.19 -40.74 26.36
N ALA A 276 -36.53 -42.03 26.24
CA ALA A 276 -37.88 -42.47 25.92
C ALA A 276 -38.94 -42.02 26.95
N SER A 277 -38.54 -41.56 28.14
CA SER A 277 -39.45 -41.00 29.14
C SER A 277 -39.90 -39.56 28.85
N ARG A 278 -39.26 -38.88 27.89
CA ARG A 278 -39.59 -37.50 27.50
C ARG A 278 -40.49 -37.45 26.27
N PRO A 279 -41.48 -36.53 26.21
CA PRO A 279 -42.37 -36.39 25.04
C PRO A 279 -41.66 -36.16 23.69
N ARG A 280 -40.43 -35.66 23.71
CA ARG A 280 -39.61 -35.41 22.50
C ARG A 280 -38.71 -36.60 22.12
N GLY A 281 -38.69 -37.68 22.89
CA GLY A 281 -37.80 -38.84 22.70
C GLY A 281 -36.35 -38.61 23.16
N TYR A 282 -36.00 -37.40 23.57
CA TYR A 282 -34.68 -37.03 24.07
C TYR A 282 -34.76 -36.02 25.21
N ARG A 283 -33.70 -35.95 26.02
CA ARG A 283 -33.45 -34.91 27.03
C ARG A 283 -32.20 -34.11 26.66
N LEU A 284 -32.16 -32.83 27.04
CA LEU A 284 -30.97 -32.00 26.89
C LEU A 284 -30.11 -32.10 28.16
N VAL A 285 -28.82 -32.36 27.97
CA VAL A 285 -27.82 -32.42 29.05
C VAL A 285 -26.58 -31.63 28.66
N GLY A 286 -25.83 -31.20 29.68
CA GLY A 286 -24.60 -30.47 29.48
C GLY A 286 -23.37 -31.35 29.26
N ASP A 287 -22.21 -30.72 29.08
CA ASP A 287 -20.93 -31.40 29.01
C ASP A 287 -20.44 -31.86 30.40
N VAL A 288 -21.08 -31.40 31.48
CA VAL A 288 -20.77 -31.77 32.85
C VAL A 288 -21.81 -32.79 33.37
N ASP A 289 -21.37 -33.76 34.18
CA ASP A 289 -22.28 -34.61 34.96
C ASP A 289 -22.92 -33.79 36.11
N PHE A 290 -23.95 -33.00 35.77
CA PHE A 290 -24.54 -31.97 36.64
C PHE A 290 -24.95 -32.49 38.03
N GLU A 291 -25.63 -33.63 38.11
CA GLU A 291 -26.14 -34.16 39.39
C GLU A 291 -25.04 -34.54 40.37
N LYS A 292 -23.88 -34.98 39.86
CA LYS A 292 -22.72 -35.29 40.71
C LYS A 292 -21.86 -34.05 40.93
N ALA A 293 -21.64 -33.25 39.88
CA ALA A 293 -20.81 -32.06 39.93
C ALA A 293 -21.35 -31.00 40.91
N ARG A 294 -22.67 -30.86 41.03
CA ARG A 294 -23.30 -29.94 41.99
C ARG A 294 -22.99 -30.27 43.45
N ARG A 295 -22.52 -31.48 43.77
CA ARG A 295 -22.11 -31.85 45.13
C ARG A 295 -20.67 -31.45 45.45
N VAL A 296 -19.90 -31.04 44.44
CA VAL A 296 -18.47 -30.69 44.54
C VAL A 296 -18.24 -29.20 44.29
N ALA A 297 -18.88 -28.65 43.26
CA ALA A 297 -18.77 -27.25 42.89
C ALA A 297 -19.37 -26.33 43.98
N SER A 298 -18.88 -25.09 44.09
CA SER A 298 -19.54 -24.06 44.88
C SER A 298 -20.75 -23.48 44.14
N LYS A 299 -20.62 -23.30 42.82
CA LYS A 299 -21.66 -22.78 41.93
C LYS A 299 -21.63 -23.48 40.58
N ILE A 300 -22.79 -23.73 39.98
CA ILE A 300 -22.88 -24.41 38.69
C ILE A 300 -24.05 -23.92 37.85
N THR A 301 -23.85 -23.78 36.54
CA THR A 301 -24.94 -23.47 35.60
C THR A 301 -25.73 -24.72 35.22
N PRO A 302 -27.06 -24.67 35.14
CA PRO A 302 -27.87 -25.79 34.67
C PRO A 302 -27.91 -25.87 33.14
N VAL A 303 -28.04 -27.08 32.58
CA VAL A 303 -28.31 -27.28 31.15
C VAL A 303 -29.59 -28.09 30.98
N PRO A 304 -30.65 -27.53 30.35
CA PRO A 304 -30.78 -26.17 29.84
C PRO A 304 -31.08 -25.15 30.95
N GLY A 305 -30.78 -23.86 30.70
CA GLY A 305 -31.16 -22.75 31.58
C GLY A 305 -30.01 -21.88 32.08
N GLY A 306 -28.76 -22.31 31.86
CA GLY A 306 -27.55 -21.55 32.14
C GLY A 306 -27.15 -20.63 30.98
N VAL A 307 -26.19 -21.07 30.16
CA VAL A 307 -25.52 -20.20 29.18
C VAL A 307 -26.40 -19.83 27.97
N GLY A 308 -27.25 -20.74 27.47
CA GLY A 308 -28.08 -20.49 26.28
C GLY A 308 -28.95 -19.21 26.34
N PRO A 309 -29.73 -18.99 27.42
CA PRO A 309 -30.46 -17.73 27.63
C PRO A 309 -29.56 -16.48 27.62
N MET A 310 -28.33 -16.60 28.10
CA MET A 310 -27.36 -15.50 28.12
C MET A 310 -26.84 -15.17 26.73
N THR A 311 -26.64 -16.15 25.86
CA THR A 311 -26.24 -15.90 24.47
C THR A 311 -27.22 -14.93 23.78
N ILE A 312 -28.53 -15.13 23.95
CA ILE A 312 -29.55 -14.23 23.39
C ILE A 312 -29.50 -12.85 24.06
N ALA A 313 -29.33 -12.80 25.38
CA ALA A 313 -29.24 -11.52 26.09
C ALA A 313 -28.01 -10.69 25.67
N MET A 314 -26.87 -11.35 25.44
CA MET A 314 -25.64 -10.71 24.94
C MET A 314 -25.79 -10.23 23.50
N LEU A 315 -26.47 -10.99 22.64
CA LEU A 315 -26.82 -10.55 21.28
C LEU A 315 -27.62 -9.25 21.32
N MET A 316 -28.59 -9.14 22.25
CA MET A 316 -29.34 -7.89 22.40
C MET A 316 -28.46 -6.75 22.89
N ARG A 317 -27.55 -7.02 23.84
CA ARG A 317 -26.60 -6.01 24.34
C ARG A 317 -25.65 -5.52 23.24
N ASN A 318 -25.10 -6.43 22.43
CA ASN A 318 -24.28 -6.06 21.28
C ASN A 318 -25.05 -5.20 20.28
N THR A 319 -26.30 -5.57 19.96
CA THR A 319 -27.16 -4.79 19.05
C THR A 319 -27.35 -3.35 19.55
N LEU A 320 -27.60 -3.16 20.85
CA LEU A 320 -27.70 -1.84 21.44
C LEU A 320 -26.36 -1.09 21.39
N ASN A 321 -25.24 -1.75 21.67
CA ASN A 321 -23.91 -1.13 21.61
C ASN A 321 -23.55 -0.67 20.21
N LEU A 322 -23.82 -1.49 19.19
CA LEU A 322 -23.59 -1.16 17.78
C LEU A 322 -24.48 0.00 17.33
N ALA A 323 -25.74 0.05 17.78
CA ALA A 323 -26.62 1.18 17.53
C ALA A 323 -26.16 2.47 18.23
N LYS A 324 -25.68 2.39 19.47
CA LYS A 324 -25.09 3.53 20.18
C LYS A 324 -23.84 4.04 19.48
N TYR A 325 -22.98 3.13 19.03
CA TYR A 325 -21.78 3.48 18.27
C TYR A 325 -22.16 4.17 16.96
N HIS A 326 -23.13 3.63 16.21
CA HIS A 326 -23.65 4.26 15.01
C HIS A 326 -24.09 5.72 15.29
N VAL A 327 -24.93 5.92 16.30
CA VAL A 327 -25.38 7.25 16.74
C VAL A 327 -24.23 8.14 17.16
N GLN A 328 -23.25 7.64 17.91
CA GLN A 328 -22.09 8.43 18.32
C GLN A 328 -21.27 8.87 17.11
N THR A 329 -21.08 8.01 16.12
CA THR A 329 -20.34 8.35 14.91
C THR A 329 -21.11 9.29 13.98
N THR A 330 -22.44 9.21 13.94
CA THR A 330 -23.27 10.13 13.16
C THR A 330 -23.51 11.47 13.87
N CYS A 331 -23.73 11.46 15.19
CA CYS A 331 -23.92 12.67 15.99
C CYS A 331 -22.60 13.38 16.32
N ALA A 332 -21.46 12.69 16.46
CA ALA A 332 -20.17 13.37 16.54
C ALA A 332 -19.86 14.11 15.24
N ALA A 333 -20.42 13.69 14.10
CA ALA A 333 -20.38 14.46 12.86
C ALA A 333 -21.34 15.67 12.86
N GLU A 334 -22.34 15.72 13.76
CA GLU A 334 -23.34 16.81 13.89
C GLU A 334 -23.04 17.77 15.06
N ASP A 335 -22.55 17.29 16.22
CA ASP A 335 -22.17 18.10 17.39
C ASP A 335 -20.86 18.86 17.17
N ASP A 336 -20.00 18.36 16.29
CA ASP A 336 -18.88 19.11 15.75
C ASP A 336 -19.35 20.30 14.88
N VAL A 337 -20.58 20.28 14.37
CA VAL A 337 -21.20 21.40 13.65
C VAL A 337 -21.89 22.36 14.63
N ALA A 338 -22.43 21.87 15.75
CA ALA A 338 -23.19 22.66 16.73
C ALA A 338 -22.33 23.42 17.77
N SER A 339 -21.17 22.89 18.17
CA SER A 339 -20.30 23.51 19.20
C SER A 339 -19.52 24.76 18.73
N SER A 340 -19.58 25.11 17.45
CA SER A 340 -19.00 26.36 16.89
C SER A 340 -19.96 27.55 16.86
N ALA A 341 -21.16 27.42 17.44
CA ALA A 341 -22.20 28.44 17.41
C ALA A 341 -22.73 28.80 18.81
N ALA A 342 -21.88 29.36 19.67
CA ALA A 342 -22.30 29.91 20.96
C ALA A 342 -21.54 31.18 21.35
N SER A 343 -21.83 32.29 20.67
CA SER A 343 -21.67 33.63 21.23
C SER A 343 -22.89 34.47 20.83
N ARG A 344 -23.85 34.61 21.75
CA ARG A 344 -24.98 35.53 21.60
C ARG A 344 -24.52 36.96 21.92
N PRO A 345 -24.76 37.96 21.05
CA PRO A 345 -24.52 39.36 21.42
C PRO A 345 -25.66 39.89 22.31
N VAL A 346 -25.27 40.72 23.28
CA VAL A 346 -26.15 41.54 24.11
C VAL A 346 -26.69 42.70 23.28
N VAL A 347 -28.00 42.94 23.34
CA VAL A 347 -28.69 44.04 22.65
C VAL A 347 -28.58 45.32 23.48
N VAL A 348 -28.16 46.44 22.87
CA VAL A 348 -28.30 47.81 23.40
C VAL A 348 -28.83 48.70 22.27
N GLU A 349 -29.84 49.51 22.60
CA GLU A 349 -30.66 50.34 21.70
C GLU A 349 -29.98 51.63 21.18
N ALA A 350 -30.70 52.28 20.26
CA ALA A 350 -30.29 53.19 19.19
C ALA A 350 -30.30 54.71 19.49
N GLY A 351 -29.73 55.48 18.55
CA GLY A 351 -29.92 56.93 18.31
C GLY A 351 -28.61 57.55 17.77
N GLY A 352 -28.52 58.39 16.73
CA GLY A 352 -29.40 59.04 15.74
C GLY A 352 -28.50 59.90 14.80
N GLU A 353 -29.00 60.21 13.58
CA GLU A 353 -28.70 61.29 12.58
C GLU A 353 -27.28 61.96 12.50
N GLU A 354 -26.66 62.35 11.38
CA GLU A 354 -27.10 62.76 10.02
C GLU A 354 -25.89 62.91 9.03
N ALA A 355 -26.18 62.87 7.71
CA ALA A 355 -25.54 63.56 6.56
C ALA A 355 -24.22 63.09 5.83
N ARG A 356 -24.45 62.64 4.56
CA ARG A 356 -23.74 62.84 3.26
C ARG A 356 -22.30 62.32 3.00
N ALA A 357 -22.17 61.34 2.06
CA ALA A 357 -21.68 61.50 0.67
C ALA A 357 -21.28 60.15 0.01
N VAL A 358 -21.41 60.11 -1.33
CA VAL A 358 -21.35 58.98 -2.29
C VAL A 358 -20.04 58.15 -2.30
N ALA A 359 -20.16 56.81 -2.31
CA ALA A 359 -19.37 55.86 -3.11
C ALA A 359 -19.95 54.43 -3.05
N ILE A 360 -20.29 53.84 -4.20
CA ILE A 360 -20.78 52.47 -4.33
C ILE A 360 -19.61 51.50 -4.09
N THR A 361 -19.67 50.74 -2.99
CA THR A 361 -18.82 49.56 -2.74
C THR A 361 -19.75 48.39 -2.36
N PRO A 362 -19.61 47.20 -2.98
CA PRO A 362 -20.37 46.03 -2.57
C PRO A 362 -19.91 45.57 -1.16
N PRO A 363 -20.81 45.05 -0.32
CA PRO A 363 -20.50 44.79 1.09
C PRO A 363 -19.44 43.69 1.24
N PRO A 364 -18.64 43.72 2.33
CA PRO A 364 -17.73 42.63 2.65
C PRO A 364 -18.56 41.37 2.91
N LEU A 365 -18.31 40.33 2.12
CA LEU A 365 -18.70 38.97 2.45
C LEU A 365 -18.03 38.62 3.77
N VAL A 366 -18.80 38.65 4.86
CA VAL A 366 -18.43 38.02 6.12
C VAL A 366 -18.41 36.51 5.86
N VAL A 367 -17.22 35.97 5.61
CA VAL A 367 -17.00 34.52 5.50
C VAL A 367 -16.94 33.96 6.92
N GLU A 368 -18.05 33.42 7.41
CA GLU A 368 -18.02 32.50 8.56
C GLU A 368 -17.25 31.23 8.16
N THR A 369 -16.14 30.97 8.84
CA THR A 369 -15.35 29.74 8.74
C THR A 369 -16.09 28.59 9.41
N LYS A 370 -16.77 27.74 8.64
CA LYS A 370 -17.30 26.44 9.10
C LYS A 370 -16.88 25.29 8.19
N LYS A 371 -16.24 24.31 8.85
CA LYS A 371 -15.90 22.92 8.51
C LYS A 371 -16.13 22.43 7.06
N ASN A 372 -15.04 21.91 6.50
CA ASN A 372 -14.83 21.29 5.19
C ASN A 372 -16.04 20.47 4.66
N PRO A 373 -16.70 20.87 3.55
CA PRO A 373 -17.76 20.08 2.95
C PRO A 373 -17.16 18.96 2.09
N LEU A 374 -17.12 17.74 2.62
CA LEU A 374 -16.94 16.54 1.79
C LEU A 374 -18.18 16.42 0.89
N LEU A 375 -18.01 16.71 -0.41
CA LEU A 375 -19.04 16.50 -1.43
C LEU A 375 -19.22 15.00 -1.69
N LEU A 376 -20.01 14.34 -0.84
CA LEU A 376 -20.56 13.00 -1.10
C LEU A 376 -21.83 13.15 -1.94
N LEU A 377 -21.68 13.23 -3.26
CA LEU A 377 -22.78 13.13 -4.21
C LEU A 377 -22.80 11.70 -4.76
N GLY A 378 -23.98 11.06 -4.71
CA GLY A 378 -24.19 9.61 -4.88
C GLY A 378 -23.69 8.95 -6.17
N GLU A 379 -23.80 7.62 -6.13
CA GLU A 379 -23.36 6.59 -7.08
C GLU A 379 -21.97 6.81 -7.71
N LYS A 380 -20.94 6.49 -6.90
CA LYS A 380 -19.51 6.37 -7.24
C LYS A 380 -18.83 7.67 -7.74
N ARG A 381 -18.82 8.73 -6.92
CA ARG A 381 -17.94 9.91 -7.12
C ARG A 381 -16.91 10.09 -6.01
N MET A 382 -15.73 10.59 -6.40
CA MET A 382 -14.52 10.78 -5.57
C MET A 382 -14.76 11.71 -4.37
N MET A 383 -14.25 11.32 -3.20
CA MET A 383 -14.18 12.21 -2.03
C MET A 383 -13.21 13.35 -2.31
N CYS A 384 -13.70 14.59 -2.33
CA CYS A 384 -12.87 15.75 -2.61
C CYS A 384 -12.92 16.74 -1.44
N ARG A 385 -11.74 17.18 -1.00
CA ARG A 385 -11.55 18.15 0.10
C ARG A 385 -11.47 19.55 -0.47
N LYS A 386 -12.13 20.53 0.16
CA LYS A 386 -11.84 21.94 -0.13
C LYS A 386 -10.61 22.41 0.65
N ILE A 387 -9.72 23.10 -0.04
CA ILE A 387 -8.50 23.67 0.54
C ILE A 387 -8.75 25.09 1.07
N GLU A 388 -8.22 25.38 2.25
CA GLU A 388 -8.15 26.74 2.77
C GLU A 388 -6.89 27.42 2.25
N ARG A 389 -7.07 28.50 1.49
CA ARG A 389 -5.97 29.22 0.84
C ARG A 389 -5.52 30.40 1.69
N ARG A 390 -4.23 30.70 1.62
CA ARG A 390 -3.58 31.83 2.28
C ARG A 390 -2.75 32.60 1.27
N GLU A 391 -2.70 33.91 1.45
CA GLU A 391 -1.89 34.84 0.68
C GLU A 391 -1.03 35.68 1.64
N PRO A 392 0.31 35.73 1.48
CA PRO A 392 1.10 34.98 0.48
C PRO A 392 1.02 33.46 0.69
N VAL A 393 1.31 32.70 -0.37
CA VAL A 393 1.32 31.22 -0.32
C VAL A 393 2.37 30.76 0.69
N PRO A 394 2.00 29.96 1.71
CA PRO A 394 2.96 29.47 2.71
C PRO A 394 3.98 28.51 2.11
N PRO A 395 5.08 28.18 2.84
CA PRO A 395 5.98 27.10 2.48
C PRO A 395 5.24 25.78 2.24
N ASP A 396 5.77 24.98 1.31
CA ASP A 396 5.12 23.77 0.81
C ASP A 396 4.83 22.75 1.93
N ILE A 397 5.78 22.54 2.84
CA ILE A 397 5.62 21.62 3.98
C ILE A 397 4.54 22.10 4.96
N GLU A 398 4.41 23.41 5.16
CA GLU A 398 3.39 23.98 6.04
C GLU A 398 1.99 23.76 5.48
N ILE A 399 1.82 23.92 4.15
CA ILE A 399 0.56 23.61 3.46
C ILE A 399 0.21 22.13 3.63
N SER A 400 1.18 21.23 3.44
CA SER A 400 0.97 19.79 3.60
C SER A 400 0.57 19.42 5.04
N GLN A 401 1.20 20.03 6.05
CA GLN A 401 0.94 19.74 7.47
C GLN A 401 -0.32 20.43 8.03
N ALA A 402 -0.81 21.48 7.37
CA ALA A 402 -2.05 22.15 7.74
C ALA A 402 -3.30 21.33 7.41
N VAL A 403 -3.15 20.23 6.67
CA VAL A 403 -4.26 19.40 6.19
C VAL A 403 -4.15 17.98 6.75
N GLU A 404 -5.15 17.54 7.49
CA GLU A 404 -5.27 16.13 7.90
C GLU A 404 -5.64 15.27 6.68
N PRO A 405 -4.77 14.36 6.20
CA PRO A 405 -5.04 13.55 5.01
C PRO A 405 -6.20 12.57 5.22
N LEU A 406 -6.89 12.18 4.14
CA LEU A 406 -7.95 11.16 4.24
C LEU A 406 -7.32 9.81 4.61
N ALA A 407 -8.09 8.95 5.27
CA ALA A 407 -7.70 7.55 5.44
C ALA A 407 -7.50 6.90 4.06
N ILE A 408 -6.37 6.22 3.87
CA ILE A 408 -6.00 5.71 2.55
C ILE A 408 -7.00 4.70 2.00
N GLU A 409 -7.69 3.96 2.87
CA GLU A 409 -8.72 3.00 2.48
C GLU A 409 -9.92 3.70 1.85
N ALA A 410 -10.25 4.92 2.30
CA ALA A 410 -11.31 5.73 1.68
C ALA A 410 -10.90 6.18 0.27
N VAL A 411 -9.64 6.62 0.10
CA VAL A 411 -9.07 6.99 -1.21
C VAL A 411 -9.02 5.76 -2.14
N ALA A 412 -8.64 4.59 -1.63
CA ALA A 412 -8.58 3.34 -2.38
C ALA A 412 -9.98 2.93 -2.90
N ARG A 413 -10.99 2.94 -2.03
CA ARG A 413 -12.38 2.65 -2.43
C ARG A 413 -12.92 3.69 -3.40
N ALA A 414 -12.61 4.97 -3.20
CA ALA A 414 -12.97 6.03 -4.15
C ALA A 414 -12.31 5.88 -5.52
N ALA A 415 -11.09 5.29 -5.57
CA ALA A 415 -10.40 4.93 -6.80
C ALA A 415 -10.92 3.62 -7.43
N GLY A 416 -11.89 2.93 -6.82
CA GLY A 416 -12.50 1.71 -7.34
C GLY A 416 -11.76 0.42 -6.98
N LEU A 417 -10.96 0.42 -5.90
CA LEU A 417 -10.27 -0.75 -5.35
C LEU A 417 -11.12 -1.45 -4.29
N ASP A 418 -11.10 -2.79 -4.31
CA ASP A 418 -11.68 -3.63 -3.26
C ASP A 418 -10.69 -3.83 -2.09
N ASP A 419 -11.19 -4.11 -0.87
CA ASP A 419 -10.37 -4.15 0.35
C ASP A 419 -9.27 -5.24 0.35
N ASP A 420 -9.36 -6.25 -0.51
CA ASP A 420 -8.32 -7.28 -0.66
C ASP A 420 -7.32 -7.00 -1.79
N GLU A 421 -7.47 -5.88 -2.51
CA GLU A 421 -6.62 -5.44 -3.62
C GLU A 421 -5.52 -4.47 -3.21
N PHE A 422 -5.50 -4.02 -1.96
CA PHE A 422 -4.46 -3.15 -1.44
C PHE A 422 -3.99 -3.57 -0.03
N LEU A 423 -2.76 -3.21 0.30
CA LEU A 423 -2.12 -3.44 1.59
C LEU A 423 -1.82 -2.09 2.21
N VAL A 424 -2.38 -1.81 3.38
CA VAL A 424 -2.25 -0.53 4.07
C VAL A 424 -0.85 -0.40 4.72
N TYR A 425 -0.20 0.75 4.53
CA TYR A 425 1.12 1.08 5.09
C TYR A 425 1.01 2.35 5.96
N GLY A 426 0.52 2.20 7.19
CA GLY A 426 0.16 3.36 8.02
C GLY A 426 -1.18 3.96 7.57
N LYS A 427 -1.49 5.21 7.96
CA LYS A 427 -2.84 5.77 7.76
C LYS A 427 -3.10 6.33 6.35
N HIS A 428 -2.04 6.73 5.64
CA HIS A 428 -2.16 7.62 4.48
C HIS A 428 -1.54 7.08 3.18
N LYS A 429 -1.04 5.84 3.18
CA LYS A 429 -0.46 5.19 1.99
C LYS A 429 -0.74 3.68 1.98
N ALA A 430 -0.83 3.10 0.78
CA ALA A 430 -1.11 1.68 0.60
C ALA A 430 -0.42 1.14 -0.66
N LYS A 431 0.05 -0.11 -0.65
CA LYS A 431 0.49 -0.82 -1.85
C LYS A 431 -0.72 -1.41 -2.58
N VAL A 432 -0.77 -1.30 -3.91
CA VAL A 432 -1.88 -1.84 -4.71
C VAL A 432 -1.44 -3.07 -5.51
N ASP A 433 -2.14 -4.19 -5.32
CA ASP A 433 -1.89 -5.44 -6.04
C ASP A 433 -2.54 -5.39 -7.43
N ALA A 434 -1.76 -4.93 -8.40
CA ALA A 434 -2.21 -4.81 -9.78
C ALA A 434 -2.67 -6.16 -10.38
N ALA A 435 -2.15 -7.31 -9.93
CA ALA A 435 -2.55 -8.60 -10.47
C ALA A 435 -3.99 -8.96 -10.07
N LYS A 436 -4.39 -8.66 -8.82
CA LYS A 436 -5.77 -8.85 -8.36
C LYS A 436 -6.74 -7.94 -9.09
N VAL A 437 -6.42 -6.65 -9.19
CA VAL A 437 -7.25 -5.66 -9.90
C VAL A 437 -7.44 -6.06 -11.36
N HIS A 438 -6.36 -6.43 -12.05
CA HIS A 438 -6.45 -6.91 -13.43
C HIS A 438 -7.29 -8.20 -13.54
N SER A 439 -7.17 -9.14 -12.59
CA SER A 439 -7.96 -10.38 -12.61
C SER A 439 -9.46 -10.10 -12.42
N ARG A 440 -9.83 -9.16 -11.54
CA ARG A 440 -11.23 -8.76 -11.33
C ARG A 440 -11.80 -8.08 -12.57
N LEU A 441 -11.11 -7.06 -13.07
CA LEU A 441 -11.59 -6.26 -14.21
C LEU A 441 -11.56 -7.02 -15.55
N ARG A 442 -10.78 -8.10 -15.67
CA ARG A 442 -10.85 -9.03 -16.82
C ARG A 442 -12.13 -9.88 -16.84
N ARG A 443 -12.73 -10.15 -15.67
CA ARG A 443 -13.96 -10.94 -15.53
C ARG A 443 -15.17 -10.00 -15.45
N GLY A 444 -15.48 -9.31 -16.54
CA GLY A 444 -16.70 -8.48 -16.56
C GLY A 444 -16.82 -7.47 -17.69
N GLU A 445 -15.71 -6.96 -18.23
CA GLU A 445 -15.75 -5.92 -19.27
C GLU A 445 -14.60 -6.10 -20.27
N GLU A 446 -14.92 -6.35 -21.54
CA GLU A 446 -14.07 -5.90 -22.66
C GLU A 446 -14.22 -4.36 -22.76
N GLY A 447 -13.74 -3.64 -21.75
CA GLY A 447 -13.92 -2.19 -21.62
C GLY A 447 -12.79 -1.39 -22.26
N SER A 448 -13.14 -0.31 -22.96
CA SER A 448 -12.22 0.70 -23.47
C SER A 448 -11.42 1.33 -22.30
N LYS A 449 -10.13 1.56 -22.51
CA LYS A 449 -9.23 2.16 -21.51
C LYS A 449 -9.53 3.67 -21.38
N GLY A 450 -9.25 4.25 -20.22
CA GLY A 450 -9.29 5.72 -20.05
C GLY A 450 -8.28 6.47 -20.92
N ALA A 451 -8.34 7.79 -20.90
CA ALA A 451 -7.42 8.66 -21.62
C ALA A 451 -6.09 8.82 -20.87
N LEU A 452 -4.96 8.60 -21.54
CA LEU A 452 -3.62 8.79 -20.96
C LEU A 452 -3.08 10.19 -21.33
N VAL A 453 -2.88 11.04 -20.33
CA VAL A 453 -2.37 12.41 -20.44
C VAL A 453 -0.94 12.45 -19.95
N VAL A 454 0.01 12.83 -20.81
CA VAL A 454 1.44 12.90 -20.45
C VAL A 454 1.87 14.35 -20.27
N VAL A 455 2.22 14.73 -19.05
CA VAL A 455 2.72 16.07 -18.70
C VAL A 455 4.24 16.12 -18.85
N CYS A 456 4.69 16.97 -19.75
CA CYS A 456 6.09 17.29 -20.06
C CYS A 456 6.38 18.74 -19.65
N GLY A 457 7.64 19.15 -19.77
CA GLY A 457 8.05 20.55 -19.63
C GLY A 457 8.77 21.04 -20.87
N VAL A 458 9.00 22.35 -20.91
CA VAL A 458 10.07 22.93 -21.71
C VAL A 458 11.44 22.47 -21.19
N THR A 459 12.51 22.87 -21.87
CA THR A 459 13.88 22.57 -21.43
C THR A 459 14.12 23.21 -20.05
N PRO A 460 14.49 22.45 -19.00
CA PRO A 460 14.64 22.99 -17.65
C PRO A 460 15.57 24.21 -17.54
N THR A 461 15.18 25.14 -16.69
CA THR A 461 15.95 26.33 -16.31
C THR A 461 16.10 26.41 -14.78
N PRO A 462 17.10 27.15 -14.26
CA PRO A 462 17.23 27.34 -12.80
C PRO A 462 16.03 28.03 -12.13
N LEU A 463 15.14 28.68 -12.89
CA LEU A 463 13.97 29.39 -12.38
C LEU A 463 12.77 28.47 -12.14
N GLY A 464 12.83 27.23 -12.63
CA GLY A 464 11.78 26.23 -12.49
C GLY A 464 10.57 26.44 -13.39
N GLU A 465 9.97 25.31 -13.82
CA GLU A 465 8.77 25.31 -14.66
C GLU A 465 7.51 24.90 -13.89
N GLY A 466 7.64 24.14 -12.79
CA GLY A 466 6.49 23.64 -12.03
C GLY A 466 5.75 22.47 -12.67
N LYS A 467 6.44 21.57 -13.40
CA LYS A 467 5.80 20.44 -14.11
C LYS A 467 4.98 19.53 -13.20
N SER A 468 5.54 19.10 -12.07
CA SER A 468 4.83 18.23 -11.13
C SER A 468 3.67 18.98 -10.46
N THR A 469 3.84 20.28 -10.18
CA THR A 469 2.77 21.18 -9.72
C THR A 469 1.60 21.18 -10.70
N THR A 470 1.86 21.26 -12.01
CA THR A 470 0.82 21.19 -13.04
C THR A 470 0.19 19.82 -13.16
N THR A 471 0.99 18.75 -13.05
CA THR A 471 0.49 17.36 -13.06
C THR A 471 -0.56 17.15 -11.97
N ILE A 472 -0.25 17.61 -10.75
CA ILE A 472 -1.17 17.54 -9.62
C ILE A 472 -2.33 18.53 -9.76
N GLY A 473 -2.07 19.76 -10.22
CA GLY A 473 -3.11 20.76 -10.45
C GLY A 473 -4.17 20.31 -11.46
N VAL A 474 -3.75 19.70 -12.58
CA VAL A 474 -4.68 19.10 -13.56
C VAL A 474 -5.46 17.93 -12.95
N SER A 475 -4.83 17.09 -12.14
CA SER A 475 -5.52 16.01 -11.42
C SER A 475 -6.61 16.54 -10.48
N GLN A 476 -6.27 17.51 -9.64
CA GLN A 476 -7.20 18.18 -8.73
C GLN A 476 -8.33 18.87 -9.49
N ALA A 477 -8.03 19.55 -10.59
CA ALA A 477 -9.02 20.17 -11.45
C ALA A 477 -9.99 19.15 -12.09
N LEU A 478 -9.47 18.05 -12.63
CA LEU A 478 -10.30 17.00 -13.23
C LEU A 478 -11.18 16.32 -12.17
N GLY A 479 -10.59 15.89 -11.07
CA GLY A 479 -11.27 15.13 -10.02
C GLY A 479 -12.16 16.00 -9.16
N ALA A 480 -11.56 16.90 -8.39
CA ALA A 480 -12.23 17.67 -7.35
C ALA A 480 -13.11 18.81 -7.87
N ASN A 481 -12.82 19.33 -9.07
CA ASN A 481 -13.53 20.49 -9.60
C ASN A 481 -14.47 20.15 -10.77
N LEU A 482 -14.07 19.24 -11.66
CA LEU A 482 -14.87 18.84 -12.83
C LEU A 482 -15.62 17.52 -12.64
N GLY A 483 -15.41 16.81 -11.53
CA GLY A 483 -16.10 15.55 -11.21
C GLY A 483 -15.79 14.41 -12.19
N LYS A 484 -14.63 14.45 -12.84
CA LYS A 484 -14.14 13.39 -13.74
C LYS A 484 -13.41 12.32 -12.93
N ARG A 485 -13.48 11.07 -13.38
CA ARG A 485 -12.65 9.98 -12.83
C ARG A 485 -11.20 10.23 -13.22
N VAL A 486 -10.32 10.34 -12.23
CA VAL A 486 -8.90 10.60 -12.47
C VAL A 486 -8.04 9.83 -11.49
N VAL A 487 -6.93 9.25 -11.99
CA VAL A 487 -5.84 8.71 -11.19
C VAL A 487 -4.54 9.29 -11.73
N THR A 488 -3.70 9.81 -10.84
CA THR A 488 -2.40 10.37 -11.24
C THR A 488 -1.31 9.35 -11.03
N THR A 489 -0.35 9.24 -11.95
CA THR A 489 0.82 8.36 -11.79
C THR A 489 2.11 9.18 -11.82
N ILE A 490 2.89 9.12 -10.74
CA ILE A 490 4.13 9.91 -10.61
C ILE A 490 5.29 9.07 -10.11
N ARG A 491 6.50 9.63 -10.22
CA ARG A 491 7.72 8.99 -9.77
C ARG A 491 7.91 9.18 -8.27
N GLN A 492 8.48 8.16 -7.64
CA GLN A 492 9.05 8.29 -6.30
C GLN A 492 10.35 9.11 -6.37
N PRO A 493 10.54 10.12 -5.51
CA PRO A 493 11.80 10.84 -5.42
C PRO A 493 12.87 9.97 -4.73
N SER A 494 14.14 10.20 -5.08
CA SER A 494 15.27 9.67 -4.34
C SER A 494 15.47 10.49 -3.05
N GLN A 495 15.79 9.80 -1.95
CA GLN A 495 16.01 10.43 -0.65
C GLN A 495 17.31 11.27 -0.65
N GLY A 496 18.34 10.82 -1.37
CA GLY A 496 19.64 11.48 -1.40
C GLY A 496 19.56 12.98 -1.74
N PRO A 497 18.92 13.38 -2.87
CA PRO A 497 18.74 14.78 -3.23
C PRO A 497 17.92 15.62 -2.25
N VAL A 498 16.97 15.03 -1.52
CA VAL A 498 16.15 15.71 -0.50
C VAL A 498 17.02 16.23 0.64
N MET A 499 18.04 15.45 1.04
CA MET A 499 19.03 15.86 2.03
C MET A 499 20.11 16.81 1.47
N GLY A 500 20.16 16.95 0.14
CA GLY A 500 21.22 17.65 -0.58
C GLY A 500 20.82 19.04 -1.06
N ILE A 501 20.22 19.12 -2.24
CA ILE A 501 20.00 20.37 -3.00
C ILE A 501 18.52 20.58 -3.33
N LYS A 502 17.71 19.52 -3.33
CA LYS A 502 16.30 19.60 -3.75
C LYS A 502 15.39 19.69 -2.52
N GLY A 503 14.56 20.74 -2.48
CA GLY A 503 13.37 20.75 -1.63
C GLY A 503 12.43 19.60 -2.04
N GLY A 504 11.85 18.93 -1.06
CA GLY A 504 11.01 17.77 -1.30
C GLY A 504 9.58 18.17 -1.58
N ALA A 505 9.17 18.36 -2.83
CA ALA A 505 7.74 18.53 -3.12
C ALA A 505 7.27 17.67 -4.29
N ALA A 506 6.23 16.87 -4.03
CA ALA A 506 5.44 16.12 -5.00
C ALA A 506 4.46 17.04 -5.73
N GLY A 507 4.94 18.16 -6.27
CA GLY A 507 4.12 19.30 -6.67
C GLY A 507 4.65 20.62 -6.09
N GLY A 508 3.76 21.57 -5.81
CA GLY A 508 4.10 22.81 -5.10
C GLY A 508 2.85 23.64 -4.78
N GLY A 509 2.93 24.48 -3.75
CA GLY A 509 1.82 25.28 -3.25
C GLY A 509 0.60 24.42 -2.90
N TYR A 510 -0.57 24.80 -3.40
CA TYR A 510 -1.82 24.06 -3.17
C TYR A 510 -2.07 22.89 -4.14
N SER A 511 -1.07 22.53 -4.95
CA SER A 511 -1.11 21.38 -5.88
C SER A 511 0.03 20.42 -5.58
N GLN A 512 -0.17 19.57 -4.57
CA GLN A 512 0.83 18.64 -4.04
C GLN A 512 0.22 17.28 -3.67
N VAL A 513 1.06 16.24 -3.68
CA VAL A 513 0.77 14.95 -3.01
C VAL A 513 1.14 15.05 -1.53
N ILE A 514 0.29 14.50 -0.67
CA ILE A 514 0.44 14.53 0.79
C ILE A 514 0.28 13.12 1.40
N PRO A 515 0.88 12.84 2.58
CA PRO A 515 1.83 13.68 3.32
C PRO A 515 3.20 13.82 2.64
N MET A 516 3.77 15.02 2.69
CA MET A 516 5.01 15.35 1.98
C MET A 516 6.27 14.71 2.61
N ASP A 517 6.30 14.57 3.92
CA ASP A 517 7.36 13.87 4.65
C ASP A 517 7.44 12.39 4.30
N GLU A 518 6.29 11.71 4.29
CA GLU A 518 6.22 10.32 3.87
C GLU A 518 6.62 10.12 2.40
N PHE A 519 6.23 11.05 1.51
CA PHE A 519 6.54 11.01 0.08
C PHE A 519 8.04 11.11 -0.22
N ASN A 520 8.76 11.98 0.49
CA ASN A 520 10.15 12.30 0.18
C ASN A 520 11.20 11.41 0.87
N LEU A 521 10.80 10.67 1.90
CA LEU A 521 11.71 9.83 2.68
C LEU A 521 11.62 8.36 2.23
N HIS A 522 11.28 7.46 3.14
CA HIS A 522 11.33 6.02 2.90
C HIS A 522 10.13 5.49 2.09
N MET A 523 9.02 6.24 2.05
CA MET A 523 7.81 5.84 1.36
C MET A 523 7.38 4.42 1.81
N THR A 524 7.32 3.45 0.89
CA THR A 524 7.03 2.03 1.16
C THR A 524 8.25 1.12 1.09
N GLY A 525 9.46 1.69 0.96
CA GLY A 525 10.72 0.94 0.93
C GLY A 525 11.17 0.44 -0.45
N ASP A 526 10.55 0.91 -1.54
CA ASP A 526 10.81 0.41 -2.90
C ASP A 526 12.26 0.64 -3.33
N ILE A 527 12.79 1.85 -3.08
CA ILE A 527 14.19 2.17 -3.38
C ILE A 527 15.13 1.32 -2.51
N HIS A 528 14.77 1.02 -1.26
CA HIS A 528 15.56 0.12 -0.40
C HIS A 528 15.62 -1.29 -0.97
N ALA A 529 14.50 -1.79 -1.51
CA ALA A 529 14.46 -3.07 -2.20
C ALA A 529 15.34 -3.08 -3.46
N VAL A 530 15.37 -1.98 -4.23
CA VAL A 530 16.29 -1.81 -5.37
C VAL A 530 17.74 -1.80 -4.91
N VAL A 531 18.08 -1.11 -3.81
CA VAL A 531 19.43 -1.10 -3.24
C VAL A 531 19.85 -2.52 -2.86
N ALA A 532 19.00 -3.24 -2.12
CA ALA A 532 19.28 -4.62 -1.70
C ALA A 532 19.48 -5.54 -2.92
N ALA A 533 18.59 -5.47 -3.91
CA ALA A 533 18.67 -6.27 -5.12
C ALA A 533 19.94 -5.97 -5.94
N ASN A 534 20.26 -4.70 -6.18
CA ASN A 534 21.43 -4.31 -6.95
C ASN A 534 22.74 -4.74 -6.27
N ASN A 535 22.82 -4.56 -4.95
CA ASN A 535 23.99 -4.92 -4.18
C ASN A 535 24.14 -6.45 -4.03
N LEU A 536 23.05 -7.21 -4.08
CA LEU A 536 23.10 -8.67 -4.19
C LEU A 536 23.74 -9.12 -5.51
N VAL A 537 23.44 -8.47 -6.65
CA VAL A 537 24.11 -8.77 -7.93
C VAL A 537 25.61 -8.53 -7.82
N ALA A 538 26.02 -7.39 -7.27
CA ALA A 538 27.43 -7.06 -7.08
C ALA A 538 28.14 -8.08 -6.16
N ALA A 539 27.50 -8.48 -5.06
CA ALA A 539 28.04 -9.48 -4.15
C ALA A 539 28.15 -10.86 -4.80
N ALA A 540 27.13 -11.28 -5.56
CA ALA A 540 27.14 -12.55 -6.27
C ALA A 540 28.20 -12.61 -7.36
N LEU A 541 28.42 -11.51 -8.08
CA LEU A 541 29.49 -11.39 -9.05
C LEU A 541 30.87 -11.59 -8.39
N ASP A 542 31.14 -10.85 -7.32
CA ASP A 542 32.42 -10.93 -6.59
C ASP A 542 32.64 -12.34 -5.99
N ALA A 543 31.60 -12.92 -5.38
CA ALA A 543 31.65 -14.27 -4.85
C ALA A 543 31.90 -15.31 -5.95
N ARG A 544 31.27 -15.14 -7.12
CA ARG A 544 31.45 -16.03 -8.27
C ARG A 544 32.89 -15.99 -8.76
N MET A 545 33.46 -14.80 -8.95
CA MET A 545 34.85 -14.64 -9.37
C MET A 545 35.84 -15.22 -8.35
N PHE A 546 35.59 -15.01 -7.06
CA PHE A 546 36.40 -15.57 -5.97
C PHE A 546 36.41 -17.10 -5.98
N HIS A 547 35.23 -17.74 -6.05
CA HIS A 547 35.12 -19.19 -6.06
C HIS A 547 35.69 -19.81 -7.33
N GLU A 548 35.53 -19.15 -8.48
CA GLU A 548 36.19 -19.57 -9.71
C GLU A 548 37.73 -19.52 -9.53
N LYS A 549 38.31 -18.41 -9.08
CA LYS A 549 39.77 -18.32 -8.97
C LYS A 549 40.38 -19.30 -7.97
N THR A 550 39.62 -19.73 -6.95
CA THR A 550 40.17 -20.49 -5.80
C THR A 550 39.87 -21.99 -5.81
N GLN A 551 39.10 -22.50 -6.78
CA GLN A 551 38.67 -23.90 -6.83
C GLN A 551 38.99 -24.54 -8.18
N SER A 552 39.14 -25.87 -8.20
CA SER A 552 39.19 -26.65 -9.44
C SER A 552 37.80 -26.75 -10.08
N ASP A 553 37.75 -27.02 -11.39
CA ASP A 553 36.49 -27.12 -12.15
C ASP A 553 35.56 -28.20 -11.58
N GLU A 554 36.12 -29.35 -11.23
CA GLU A 554 35.38 -30.45 -10.62
C GLU A 554 34.81 -30.08 -9.25
N ALA A 555 35.60 -29.40 -8.41
CA ALA A 555 35.15 -28.98 -7.09
C ALA A 555 34.03 -27.93 -7.19
N LEU A 556 34.11 -27.02 -8.16
CA LEU A 556 33.10 -26.01 -8.43
C LEU A 556 31.80 -26.64 -8.96
N PHE A 557 31.91 -27.54 -9.94
CA PHE A 557 30.78 -28.30 -10.47
C PHE A 557 30.07 -29.09 -9.37
N ASN A 558 30.82 -29.79 -8.52
CA ASN A 558 30.28 -30.56 -7.41
C ASN A 558 29.50 -29.71 -6.40
N ARG A 559 29.92 -28.46 -6.16
CA ARG A 559 29.21 -27.52 -5.28
C ARG A 559 27.98 -26.89 -5.93
N LEU A 560 28.04 -26.60 -7.23
CA LEU A 560 26.90 -26.04 -7.99
C LEU A 560 25.80 -27.09 -8.22
N CYS A 561 26.19 -28.35 -8.41
CA CYS A 561 25.31 -29.46 -8.74
C CYS A 561 25.53 -30.62 -7.74
N PRO A 562 25.15 -30.47 -6.46
CA PRO A 562 25.40 -31.50 -5.45
C PRO A 562 24.63 -32.79 -5.76
N VAL A 563 25.21 -33.92 -5.34
CA VAL A 563 24.55 -35.23 -5.45
C VAL A 563 23.43 -35.32 -4.41
N VAL A 564 22.24 -35.73 -4.85
CA VAL A 564 21.07 -35.92 -3.99
C VAL A 564 20.59 -37.36 -4.07
N GLY A 565 20.30 -37.94 -2.90
CA GLY A 565 19.77 -39.29 -2.79
C GLY A 565 20.80 -40.40 -3.07
N LYS A 566 20.34 -41.65 -2.98
CA LYS A 566 21.19 -42.84 -3.18
C LYS A 566 21.47 -43.14 -4.66
N GLU A 567 20.66 -42.60 -5.56
CA GLU A 567 20.76 -42.83 -7.01
C GLU A 567 21.79 -41.94 -7.72
N GLY A 568 22.46 -41.03 -7.01
CA GLY A 568 23.55 -40.24 -7.58
C GLY A 568 23.11 -39.07 -8.46
N ILE A 569 21.82 -38.71 -8.45
CA ILE A 569 21.24 -37.65 -9.29
C ILE A 569 21.75 -36.27 -8.85
N ARG A 570 22.00 -35.40 -9.82
CA ARG A 570 22.41 -33.99 -9.60
C ARG A 570 21.35 -33.05 -10.15
N PRO A 571 20.28 -32.76 -9.39
CA PRO A 571 19.20 -31.91 -9.88
C PRO A 571 19.70 -30.49 -10.16
N LEU A 572 19.30 -29.93 -11.30
CA LEU A 572 19.66 -28.58 -11.70
C LEU A 572 18.54 -27.59 -11.35
N PRO A 573 18.80 -26.53 -10.57
CA PRO A 573 17.84 -25.46 -10.40
C PRO A 573 17.66 -24.69 -11.71
N ALA A 574 16.51 -24.02 -11.85
CA ALA A 574 16.12 -23.31 -13.07
C ALA A 574 17.22 -22.39 -13.66
N PRO A 575 18.01 -21.63 -12.87
CA PRO A 575 19.06 -20.79 -13.45
C PRO A 575 20.17 -21.59 -14.15
N LEU A 576 20.58 -22.73 -13.60
CA LEU A 576 21.57 -23.59 -14.24
C LEU A 576 21.01 -24.26 -15.50
N GLN A 577 19.71 -24.59 -15.52
CA GLN A 577 19.05 -25.06 -16.74
C GLN A 577 19.02 -23.99 -17.83
N ASN A 578 18.72 -22.73 -17.47
CA ASN A 578 18.72 -21.61 -18.41
C ASN A 578 20.12 -21.40 -19.02
N ARG A 579 21.15 -21.48 -18.17
CA ARG A 579 22.53 -21.40 -18.63
C ARG A 579 22.90 -22.55 -19.58
N LEU A 580 22.51 -23.79 -19.29
CA LEU A 580 22.73 -24.90 -20.21
C LEU A 580 22.07 -24.67 -21.58
N ARG A 581 20.83 -24.17 -21.60
CA ARG A 581 20.16 -23.82 -22.86
C ARG A 581 20.92 -22.74 -23.64
N LYS A 582 21.43 -21.72 -22.94
CA LYS A 582 22.29 -20.68 -23.54
C LYS A 582 23.59 -21.25 -24.11
N LEU A 583 24.13 -22.29 -23.51
CA LEU A 583 25.30 -23.03 -23.99
C LEU A 583 24.98 -24.07 -25.08
N GLY A 584 23.72 -24.14 -25.55
CA GLY A 584 23.29 -25.07 -26.60
C GLY A 584 22.87 -26.46 -26.11
N VAL A 585 22.89 -26.71 -24.80
CA VAL A 585 22.46 -27.99 -24.21
C VAL A 585 20.96 -27.93 -23.94
N THR A 586 20.18 -28.62 -24.79
CA THR A 586 18.70 -28.59 -24.75
C THR A 586 18.05 -29.93 -24.42
N ALA A 587 18.84 -31.00 -24.36
CA ALA A 587 18.35 -32.35 -24.09
C ALA A 587 17.66 -32.46 -22.71
N PRO A 588 16.37 -32.84 -22.62
CA PRO A 588 15.60 -32.81 -21.38
C PRO A 588 16.23 -33.58 -20.22
N GLU A 589 16.86 -34.72 -20.52
CA GLU A 589 17.53 -35.57 -19.54
C GLU A 589 18.78 -34.90 -18.94
N LYS A 590 19.52 -34.11 -19.73
CA LYS A 590 20.68 -33.33 -19.27
C LYS A 590 20.25 -32.09 -18.48
N LEU A 591 19.11 -31.50 -18.83
CA LEU A 591 18.51 -30.38 -18.10
C LEU A 591 17.92 -30.80 -16.75
N ALA A 592 17.47 -32.06 -16.62
CA ALA A 592 16.96 -32.62 -15.38
C ALA A 592 18.07 -33.09 -14.43
N ASP A 593 19.17 -33.62 -14.95
CA ASP A 593 20.23 -34.24 -14.16
C ASP A 593 21.64 -33.92 -14.70
N ALA A 594 22.40 -33.13 -13.93
CA ALA A 594 23.76 -32.73 -14.28
C ALA A 594 24.75 -33.91 -14.35
N ALA A 595 24.42 -35.07 -13.77
CA ALA A 595 25.27 -36.26 -13.87
C ALA A 595 25.44 -36.72 -15.33
N LYS A 596 24.47 -36.39 -16.21
CA LYS A 596 24.46 -36.74 -17.64
C LYS A 596 25.22 -35.76 -18.53
N LEU A 597 25.79 -34.69 -17.96
CA LEU A 597 26.65 -33.76 -18.70
C LEU A 597 28.02 -34.38 -18.95
N ASP A 598 28.56 -34.17 -20.15
CA ASP A 598 29.93 -34.55 -20.49
C ASP A 598 30.96 -33.61 -19.83
N PRO A 599 32.26 -33.96 -19.83
CA PRO A 599 33.28 -33.14 -19.17
C PRO A 599 33.35 -31.68 -19.66
N ASN A 600 33.13 -31.43 -20.95
CA ASN A 600 33.16 -30.07 -21.51
C ASN A 600 31.93 -29.27 -21.09
N GLU A 601 30.74 -29.88 -21.14
CA GLU A 601 29.49 -29.29 -20.67
C GLU A 601 29.55 -28.94 -19.18
N ARG A 602 30.13 -29.82 -18.35
CA ARG A 602 30.32 -29.58 -16.91
C ARG A 602 31.20 -28.37 -16.65
N VAL A 603 32.33 -28.27 -17.36
CA VAL A 603 33.25 -27.14 -17.25
C VAL A 603 32.60 -25.84 -17.71
N ALA A 604 31.89 -25.86 -18.85
CA ALA A 604 31.20 -24.68 -19.39
C ALA A 604 30.05 -24.19 -18.48
N LEU A 605 29.30 -25.11 -17.87
CA LEU A 605 28.30 -24.77 -16.87
C LEU A 605 28.95 -24.16 -15.61
N ALA A 606 30.02 -24.79 -15.12
CA ALA A 606 30.68 -24.40 -13.88
C ALA A 606 31.49 -23.10 -13.98
N ARG A 607 31.97 -22.71 -15.16
CA ARG A 607 32.82 -21.51 -15.35
C ARG A 607 32.10 -20.44 -16.15
N LEU A 608 31.88 -19.27 -15.54
CA LEU A 608 31.51 -18.06 -16.28
C LEU A 608 32.76 -17.42 -16.88
N ASP A 609 33.86 -17.44 -16.14
CA ASP A 609 35.13 -16.80 -16.49
C ASP A 609 34.96 -15.33 -16.88
N VAL A 610 34.31 -14.57 -15.99
CA VAL A 610 34.03 -13.14 -16.19
C VAL A 610 35.33 -12.38 -16.37
N ASP A 611 35.41 -11.59 -17.43
CA ASP A 611 36.50 -10.65 -17.67
C ASP A 611 36.41 -9.48 -16.68
N PRO A 612 37.37 -9.32 -15.75
CA PRO A 612 37.33 -8.24 -14.75
C PRO A 612 37.28 -6.83 -15.37
N GLU A 613 37.90 -6.62 -16.53
CA GLU A 613 37.96 -5.30 -17.19
C GLU A 613 36.64 -4.92 -17.84
N SER A 614 35.80 -5.90 -18.17
CA SER A 614 34.49 -5.72 -18.78
C SER A 614 33.37 -5.38 -17.79
N ILE A 615 33.64 -5.48 -16.48
CA ILE A 615 32.62 -5.33 -15.44
C ILE A 615 32.14 -3.89 -15.37
N HIS A 616 30.89 -3.67 -15.75
CA HIS A 616 30.24 -2.37 -15.66
C HIS A 616 29.25 -2.28 -14.49
N TRP A 617 28.90 -3.42 -13.87
CA TRP A 617 27.98 -3.44 -12.73
C TRP A 617 28.60 -2.81 -11.48
N LYS A 618 27.96 -1.75 -10.99
CA LYS A 618 28.35 -1.03 -9.77
C LYS A 618 27.42 -1.35 -8.61
N ARG A 619 27.85 -1.00 -7.40
CA ARG A 619 26.98 -0.98 -6.22
C ARG A 619 26.11 0.27 -6.24
N VAL A 620 25.11 0.34 -5.36
CA VAL A 620 24.28 1.53 -5.20
C VAL A 620 23.97 1.87 -3.76
N VAL A 621 23.72 3.16 -3.52
CA VAL A 621 23.23 3.74 -2.26
C VAL A 621 22.28 4.89 -2.60
N ASP A 622 21.27 5.16 -1.78
CA ASP A 622 20.36 6.29 -2.03
C ASP A 622 20.77 7.57 -1.28
N THR A 623 22.07 7.91 -1.35
CA THR A 623 22.67 9.06 -0.68
C THR A 623 23.58 9.82 -1.65
N CYS A 624 23.65 11.15 -1.52
CA CYS A 624 24.58 11.99 -2.29
C CYS A 624 26.02 11.83 -1.78
N ASP A 625 26.73 10.77 -2.17
CA ASP A 625 28.10 10.51 -1.72
C ASP A 625 29.11 10.48 -2.87
N ARG A 626 29.85 11.58 -3.05
CA ARG A 626 30.83 11.69 -4.13
C ARG A 626 32.09 10.84 -3.92
N PHE A 627 32.43 10.44 -2.70
CA PHE A 627 33.65 9.66 -2.44
C PHE A 627 33.48 8.19 -2.85
N LEU A 628 32.24 7.73 -3.03
CA LEU A 628 31.94 6.38 -3.52
C LEU A 628 31.93 6.24 -5.04
N ARG A 629 32.15 7.33 -5.81
CA ARG A 629 32.20 7.31 -7.29
C ARG A 629 33.18 6.28 -7.84
N LYS A 630 34.31 6.11 -7.15
CA LYS A 630 35.41 5.25 -7.54
C LYS A 630 36.12 4.74 -6.29
N ILE A 631 36.16 3.42 -6.10
CA ILE A 631 36.71 2.73 -4.93
C ILE A 631 37.45 1.46 -5.34
N GLU A 632 38.25 0.92 -4.44
CA GLU A 632 38.81 -0.43 -4.53
C GLU A 632 38.16 -1.34 -3.46
N VAL A 633 37.72 -2.54 -3.86
CA VAL A 633 37.12 -3.54 -2.97
C VAL A 633 38.01 -4.78 -2.82
N GLY A 634 37.76 -5.62 -1.80
CA GLY A 634 38.45 -6.91 -1.62
C GLY A 634 39.83 -6.84 -0.96
N ARG A 635 40.12 -5.76 -0.22
CA ARG A 635 41.46 -5.52 0.38
C ARG A 635 41.76 -6.34 1.64
N ASN A 636 40.77 -6.99 2.25
CA ASN A 636 41.00 -7.82 3.43
C ASN A 636 41.78 -9.10 3.04
N ALA A 637 42.58 -9.62 3.97
CA ALA A 637 43.43 -10.78 3.76
C ALA A 637 42.62 -12.05 3.41
N THR A 638 41.38 -12.16 3.88
CA THR A 638 40.51 -13.33 3.62
C THR A 638 40.11 -13.49 2.14
N GLU A 639 40.23 -12.42 1.36
CA GLU A 639 39.89 -12.29 -0.05
C GLU A 639 41.10 -12.63 -0.92
N LYS A 640 42.22 -13.06 -0.31
CA LYS A 640 43.39 -13.65 -0.97
C LYS A 640 44.00 -12.74 -2.04
N GLY A 641 44.05 -11.44 -1.75
CA GLY A 641 44.61 -10.43 -2.67
C GLY A 641 43.78 -10.22 -3.93
N MET A 642 42.53 -10.67 -3.96
CA MET A 642 41.61 -10.42 -5.07
C MET A 642 40.94 -9.06 -4.89
N THR A 643 41.63 -8.00 -5.33
CA THR A 643 41.06 -6.66 -5.39
C THR A 643 40.51 -6.33 -6.77
N ARG A 644 39.58 -5.38 -6.83
CA ARG A 644 39.19 -4.72 -8.09
C ARG A 644 38.70 -3.30 -7.85
N GLU A 645 38.86 -2.49 -8.88
CA GLU A 645 38.28 -1.15 -8.97
C GLU A 645 36.78 -1.23 -9.29
N THR A 646 35.98 -0.40 -8.63
CA THR A 646 34.53 -0.28 -8.88
C THR A 646 34.02 1.06 -8.36
N GLY A 647 32.70 1.23 -8.21
CA GLY A 647 32.10 2.42 -7.64
C GLY A 647 30.66 2.19 -7.19
N PHE A 648 30.05 3.27 -6.74
CA PHE A 648 28.63 3.36 -6.45
C PHE A 648 27.95 4.37 -7.38
N ASP A 649 26.73 4.04 -7.77
CA ASP A 649 25.78 5.01 -8.32
C ASP A 649 24.66 5.28 -7.29
N ILE A 650 23.88 6.34 -7.50
CA ILE A 650 22.68 6.54 -6.68
C ILE A 650 21.64 5.46 -7.01
N ALA A 651 20.84 5.00 -6.04
CA ALA A 651 19.92 3.86 -6.22
C ALA A 651 18.99 3.97 -7.45
N VAL A 652 18.46 5.16 -7.71
CA VAL A 652 17.59 5.44 -8.86
C VAL A 652 18.29 5.42 -10.23
N ALA A 653 19.63 5.36 -10.26
CA ALA A 653 20.43 5.17 -11.46
C ALA A 653 20.65 3.68 -11.82
N SER A 654 20.26 2.74 -10.95
CA SER A 654 20.37 1.30 -11.21
C SER A 654 19.52 0.87 -12.41
N GLU A 655 20.04 -0.06 -13.23
CA GLU A 655 19.23 -0.72 -14.26
C GLU A 655 18.01 -1.42 -13.66
N ILE A 656 18.10 -1.91 -12.41
CA ILE A 656 16.97 -2.53 -11.71
C ILE A 656 15.80 -1.54 -11.55
N MET A 657 16.08 -0.25 -11.31
CA MET A 657 15.03 0.77 -11.25
C MET A 657 14.34 0.94 -12.61
N ALA A 658 15.11 0.92 -13.71
CA ALA A 658 14.55 0.98 -15.06
C ALA A 658 13.76 -0.28 -15.42
N VAL A 659 14.24 -1.46 -15.02
CA VAL A 659 13.56 -2.75 -15.17
C VAL A 659 12.24 -2.76 -14.42
N LEU A 660 12.23 -2.33 -13.16
CA LEU A 660 11.03 -2.26 -12.32
C LEU A 660 9.99 -1.30 -12.93
N ALA A 661 10.44 -0.16 -13.45
CA ALA A 661 9.58 0.82 -14.10
C ALA A 661 9.01 0.33 -15.45
N LEU A 662 9.69 -0.55 -16.18
CA LEU A 662 9.23 -1.04 -17.50
C LEU A 662 8.61 -2.44 -17.48
N ALA A 663 8.64 -3.13 -16.34
CA ALA A 663 8.00 -4.43 -16.19
C ALA A 663 6.47 -4.29 -16.26
N ARG A 664 5.82 -5.27 -16.91
CA ARG A 664 4.34 -5.33 -17.02
C ARG A 664 3.67 -6.16 -15.94
N ASP A 665 4.38 -7.14 -15.42
CA ASP A 665 3.95 -8.06 -14.37
C ASP A 665 5.17 -8.77 -13.76
N ALA A 666 4.93 -9.67 -12.80
CA ALA A 666 5.99 -10.39 -12.09
C ALA A 666 6.80 -11.34 -13.01
N ALA A 667 6.18 -11.91 -14.05
CA ALA A 667 6.85 -12.80 -14.98
C ALA A 667 7.78 -12.01 -15.91
N ASP A 668 7.30 -10.86 -16.42
CA ASP A 668 8.09 -9.92 -17.21
C ASP A 668 9.24 -9.33 -16.38
N LEU A 669 8.99 -8.95 -15.12
CA LEU A 669 10.02 -8.52 -14.17
C LEU A 669 11.12 -9.59 -14.05
N ARG A 670 10.76 -10.85 -13.78
CA ARG A 670 11.72 -11.94 -13.62
C ARG A 670 12.53 -12.17 -14.90
N LYS A 671 11.91 -12.08 -16.07
CA LYS A 671 12.59 -12.21 -17.37
C LYS A 671 13.60 -11.09 -17.56
N ARG A 672 13.19 -9.84 -17.35
CA ARG A 672 14.04 -8.65 -17.48
C ARG A 672 15.23 -8.68 -16.52
N LEU A 673 14.99 -9.03 -15.26
CA LEU A 673 16.05 -9.21 -14.26
C LEU A 673 17.05 -10.29 -14.68
N GLY A 674 16.61 -11.37 -15.32
CA GLY A 674 17.50 -12.41 -15.85
C GLY A 674 18.36 -11.97 -17.03
N ALA A 675 17.85 -11.04 -17.85
CA ALA A 675 18.53 -10.54 -19.04
C ALA A 675 19.58 -9.45 -18.75
N MET A 676 19.54 -8.81 -17.58
CA MET A 676 20.54 -7.81 -17.17
C MET A 676 21.95 -8.39 -17.24
N THR A 677 22.88 -7.59 -17.75
CA THR A 677 24.28 -7.98 -17.96
C THR A 677 25.18 -7.39 -16.89
N VAL A 678 26.31 -8.05 -16.61
CA VAL A 678 27.29 -7.59 -15.63
C VAL A 678 28.70 -7.40 -16.20
N GLY A 679 28.98 -8.03 -17.35
CA GLY A 679 30.26 -8.03 -18.05
C GLY A 679 30.26 -9.04 -19.20
N THR A 680 31.45 -9.41 -19.69
CA THR A 680 31.68 -10.43 -20.72
C THR A 680 32.47 -11.61 -20.18
N SER A 681 32.43 -12.74 -20.89
CA SER A 681 33.25 -13.92 -20.58
C SER A 681 34.52 -13.94 -21.44
N ARG A 682 35.66 -14.30 -20.84
CA ARG A 682 36.94 -14.46 -21.55
C ARG A 682 37.00 -15.68 -22.46
N ARG A 683 36.16 -16.69 -22.21
CA ARG A 683 36.20 -17.99 -22.92
C ARG A 683 35.49 -17.97 -24.27
N GLY A 684 34.95 -16.82 -24.69
CA GLY A 684 33.93 -16.78 -25.73
C GLY A 684 32.58 -17.27 -25.19
N GLY A 685 31.48 -16.70 -25.68
CA GLY A 685 30.12 -16.97 -25.15
C GLY A 685 29.26 -15.72 -24.90
N GLY A 686 29.78 -14.53 -25.19
CA GLY A 686 29.03 -13.27 -25.15
C GLY A 686 28.89 -12.67 -23.75
N LEU A 687 27.77 -11.97 -23.52
CA LEU A 687 27.48 -11.22 -22.29
C LEU A 687 27.18 -12.18 -21.13
N VAL A 688 27.70 -11.90 -19.94
CA VAL A 688 27.37 -12.61 -18.70
C VAL A 688 26.16 -11.94 -18.06
N THR A 689 25.10 -12.71 -17.80
CA THR A 689 23.82 -12.17 -17.30
C THR A 689 23.56 -12.50 -15.83
N CYS A 690 22.55 -11.86 -15.23
CA CYS A 690 22.06 -12.19 -13.90
C CYS A 690 21.44 -13.61 -13.81
N ASP A 691 20.94 -14.16 -14.92
CA ASP A 691 20.56 -15.58 -15.00
C ASP A 691 21.79 -16.50 -14.97
N ASP A 692 22.89 -16.13 -15.62
CA ASP A 692 24.17 -16.88 -15.55
C ASP A 692 24.73 -16.90 -14.12
N LEU A 693 24.60 -15.78 -13.39
CA LEU A 693 24.96 -15.69 -11.97
C LEU A 693 24.00 -16.48 -11.04
N GLY A 694 22.83 -16.87 -11.52
CA GLY A 694 21.82 -17.56 -10.73
C GLY A 694 21.00 -16.69 -9.78
N VAL A 695 21.09 -15.36 -9.89
CA VAL A 695 20.52 -14.43 -8.90
C VAL A 695 19.14 -13.90 -9.23
N ALA A 696 18.72 -13.94 -10.50
CA ALA A 696 17.52 -13.22 -10.91
C ALA A 696 16.21 -13.69 -10.23
N GLY A 697 16.14 -14.95 -9.76
CA GLY A 697 15.04 -15.41 -8.91
C GLY A 697 15.03 -14.72 -7.54
N ALA A 698 16.19 -14.58 -6.90
CA ALA A 698 16.33 -13.87 -5.63
C ALA A 698 16.03 -12.37 -5.78
N LEU A 699 16.45 -11.76 -6.90
CA LEU A 699 16.10 -10.36 -7.20
C LEU A 699 14.58 -10.17 -7.29
N ALA A 700 13.87 -11.08 -7.98
CA ALA A 700 12.42 -11.01 -8.09
C ALA A 700 11.72 -11.15 -6.73
N VAL A 701 12.28 -11.95 -5.81
CA VAL A 701 11.77 -12.05 -4.43
C VAL A 701 11.98 -10.77 -3.65
N LEU A 702 13.18 -10.17 -3.72
CA LEU A 702 13.49 -8.89 -3.05
C LEU A 702 12.60 -7.75 -3.56
N LEU A 703 12.21 -7.78 -4.84
CA LEU A 703 11.39 -6.76 -5.48
C LEU A 703 9.89 -7.08 -5.50
N LYS A 704 9.46 -8.20 -4.89
CA LYS A 704 8.08 -8.68 -4.97
C LYS A 704 7.08 -7.60 -4.55
N ASP A 705 7.31 -6.99 -3.39
CA ASP A 705 6.39 -5.97 -2.87
C ASP A 705 6.65 -4.60 -3.50
N ALA A 706 7.91 -4.34 -3.90
CA ALA A 706 8.30 -3.14 -4.63
C ALA A 706 7.73 -3.09 -6.05
N LEU A 707 7.16 -4.18 -6.58
CA LEU A 707 6.47 -4.20 -7.87
C LEU A 707 5.06 -3.59 -7.80
N MET A 708 4.46 -3.52 -6.62
CA MET A 708 3.13 -2.95 -6.41
C MET A 708 3.23 -1.41 -6.36
N PRO A 709 2.45 -0.64 -7.13
CA PRO A 709 2.40 0.81 -7.00
C PRO A 709 1.90 1.25 -5.62
N THR A 710 2.38 2.39 -5.12
CA THR A 710 1.93 2.95 -3.84
C THR A 710 0.87 4.01 -4.07
N LEU A 711 -0.34 3.77 -3.56
CA LEU A 711 -1.42 4.75 -3.51
C LEU A 711 -1.19 5.77 -2.39
N MET A 712 -1.35 7.04 -2.74
CA MET A 712 -1.42 8.22 -1.89
C MET A 712 -2.52 9.16 -2.41
N GLN A 713 -2.56 10.41 -1.95
CA GLN A 713 -3.57 11.39 -2.33
C GLN A 713 -2.99 12.80 -2.53
N THR A 714 -3.71 13.63 -3.29
CA THR A 714 -3.43 15.06 -3.38
C THR A 714 -4.02 15.83 -2.19
N LEU A 715 -3.69 17.12 -2.06
CA LEU A 715 -4.30 18.02 -1.06
C LEU A 715 -5.84 18.02 -1.10
N GLU A 716 -6.43 17.92 -2.30
CA GLU A 716 -7.88 17.86 -2.51
C GLU A 716 -8.43 16.42 -2.52
N GLY A 717 -7.62 15.41 -2.21
CA GLY A 717 -8.07 14.02 -2.03
C GLY A 717 -8.13 13.18 -3.31
N THR A 718 -7.62 13.67 -4.45
CA THR A 718 -7.57 12.86 -5.68
C THR A 718 -6.50 11.77 -5.58
N PRO A 719 -6.74 10.55 -6.09
CA PRO A 719 -5.84 9.42 -5.90
C PRO A 719 -4.57 9.54 -6.75
N VAL A 720 -3.43 9.19 -6.16
CA VAL A 720 -2.12 9.23 -6.81
C VAL A 720 -1.40 7.91 -6.60
N LEU A 721 -0.98 7.26 -7.68
CA LEU A 721 -0.05 6.14 -7.66
C LEU A 721 1.38 6.65 -7.82
N VAL A 722 2.17 6.52 -6.77
CA VAL A 722 3.61 6.82 -6.75
C VAL A 722 4.36 5.53 -6.95
N HIS A 723 5.15 5.42 -8.02
CA HIS A 723 5.88 4.18 -8.27
C HIS A 723 7.08 4.33 -9.20
N CYS A 724 8.21 3.79 -8.74
CA CYS A 724 9.52 3.87 -9.39
C CYS A 724 10.01 5.31 -9.61
N GLY A 725 11.30 5.49 -9.90
CA GLY A 725 11.86 6.82 -10.16
C GLY A 725 13.17 6.78 -10.94
N PRO A 726 13.25 6.12 -12.10
CA PRO A 726 14.49 6.05 -12.87
C PRO A 726 14.95 7.45 -13.30
N PHE A 727 16.26 7.58 -13.48
CA PHE A 727 16.85 8.75 -14.11
C PHE A 727 16.27 9.00 -15.51
N ALA A 728 16.19 10.27 -15.91
CA ALA A 728 15.70 10.67 -17.23
C ALA A 728 16.82 10.82 -18.27
N ASN A 729 18.10 10.75 -17.87
CA ASN A 729 19.23 10.77 -18.81
C ASN A 729 19.63 9.33 -19.24
N ILE A 730 20.20 8.53 -18.33
CA ILE A 730 20.65 7.15 -18.58
C ILE A 730 19.51 6.12 -18.58
N ALA A 731 18.30 6.56 -18.27
CA ALA A 731 17.09 5.77 -18.39
C ALA A 731 15.95 6.69 -18.88
N HIS A 732 14.74 6.13 -18.91
CA HIS A 732 13.60 6.76 -19.56
C HIS A 732 12.89 7.83 -18.71
N GLY A 733 13.15 7.93 -17.40
CA GLY A 733 12.69 9.09 -16.62
C GLY A 733 11.20 9.18 -16.31
N ASN A 734 10.46 8.06 -16.31
CA ASN A 734 9.02 8.02 -16.08
C ASN A 734 8.63 7.10 -14.91
N SER A 735 7.41 7.24 -14.39
CA SER A 735 6.79 6.28 -13.44
C SER A 735 6.55 4.93 -14.11
N SER A 736 6.21 3.90 -13.34
CA SER A 736 6.11 2.53 -13.86
C SER A 736 4.97 2.30 -14.88
N VAL A 737 5.18 1.39 -15.82
CA VAL A 737 4.16 0.84 -16.74
C VAL A 737 3.00 0.18 -15.99
N ILE A 738 3.28 -0.56 -14.92
CA ILE A 738 2.23 -1.19 -14.09
C ILE A 738 1.27 -0.16 -13.49
N ALA A 739 1.79 0.97 -12.98
CA ALA A 739 0.95 2.03 -12.42
C ALA A 739 0.02 2.65 -13.48
N ASP A 740 0.53 2.91 -14.69
CA ASP A 740 -0.29 3.45 -15.78
C ASP A 740 -1.37 2.46 -16.23
N HIS A 741 -1.02 1.19 -16.40
CA HIS A 741 -2.01 0.16 -16.75
C HIS A 741 -3.09 0.02 -15.70
N LEU A 742 -2.69 -0.05 -14.44
CA LEU A 742 -3.60 -0.12 -13.30
C LEU A 742 -4.53 1.10 -13.29
N ALA A 743 -3.97 2.31 -13.39
CA ALA A 743 -4.73 3.55 -13.41
C ALA A 743 -5.73 3.60 -14.58
N LEU A 744 -5.30 3.24 -15.80
CA LEU A 744 -6.13 3.25 -17.01
C LEU A 744 -7.33 2.29 -16.89
N ARG A 745 -7.13 1.17 -16.20
CA ARG A 745 -8.18 0.19 -15.91
C ARG A 745 -9.14 0.66 -14.83
N LEU A 746 -8.63 1.30 -13.77
CA LEU A 746 -9.44 1.82 -12.67
C LEU A 746 -10.36 2.96 -13.12
N VAL A 747 -9.85 3.89 -13.92
CA VAL A 747 -10.63 5.05 -14.36
C VAL A 747 -11.65 4.68 -15.45
N GLY A 748 -11.35 3.67 -16.26
CA GLY A 748 -12.20 3.19 -17.36
C GLY A 748 -12.50 4.25 -18.43
N GLU A 749 -13.48 3.96 -19.29
CA GLU A 749 -13.92 4.85 -20.36
C GLU A 749 -14.33 6.24 -19.86
N GLY A 750 -13.91 7.30 -20.56
CA GLY A 750 -14.18 8.69 -20.14
C GLY A 750 -13.49 9.12 -18.84
N GLY A 751 -12.66 8.26 -18.25
CA GLY A 751 -11.74 8.58 -17.17
C GLY A 751 -10.36 8.99 -17.68
N PHE A 752 -9.55 9.58 -16.80
CA PHE A 752 -8.26 10.18 -17.15
C PHE A 752 -7.13 9.64 -16.27
N VAL A 753 -6.00 9.33 -16.89
CA VAL A 753 -4.75 9.08 -16.19
C VAL A 753 -3.80 10.23 -16.50
N VAL A 754 -3.37 10.95 -15.47
CA VAL A 754 -2.41 12.04 -15.62
C VAL A 754 -1.05 11.53 -15.13
N THR A 755 -0.11 11.36 -16.04
CA THR A 755 1.29 10.98 -15.75
C THR A 755 2.23 12.13 -16.12
N GLU A 756 3.46 12.08 -15.62
CA GLU A 756 4.51 13.02 -16.05
C GLU A 756 5.76 12.31 -16.58
N ALA A 757 6.58 13.09 -17.30
CA ALA A 757 7.89 12.68 -17.78
C ALA A 757 9.01 13.62 -17.29
N GLY A 758 10.15 13.06 -16.86
CA GLY A 758 11.27 13.82 -16.29
C GLY A 758 11.98 14.75 -17.28
N PHE A 759 12.48 15.90 -16.82
CA PHE A 759 13.06 16.96 -17.67
C PHE A 759 12.03 17.55 -18.67
N GLY A 760 12.49 17.94 -19.86
CA GLY A 760 11.66 18.50 -20.92
C GLY A 760 11.09 17.43 -21.86
N ALA A 761 10.25 17.85 -22.82
CA ALA A 761 9.66 16.97 -23.81
C ALA A 761 10.71 16.32 -24.75
N ASP A 762 11.87 16.96 -24.90
CA ASP A 762 13.03 16.47 -25.68
C ASP A 762 13.70 15.24 -25.06
N ILE A 763 13.60 15.06 -23.74
CA ILE A 763 14.22 13.93 -23.04
C ILE A 763 13.16 13.02 -22.42
N GLY A 764 12.39 13.50 -21.44
CA GLY A 764 11.41 12.67 -20.77
C GLY A 764 10.24 12.32 -21.67
N GLY A 765 9.73 13.32 -22.41
CA GLY A 765 8.60 13.15 -23.32
C GLY A 765 8.93 12.15 -24.42
N GLU A 766 10.01 12.38 -25.17
CA GLU A 766 10.52 11.46 -26.20
C GLU A 766 10.66 10.03 -25.64
N LYS A 767 11.31 9.83 -24.49
CA LYS A 767 11.46 8.50 -23.89
C LYS A 767 10.16 7.91 -23.36
N ASN A 768 9.21 8.73 -22.94
CA ASN A 768 7.86 8.25 -22.62
C ASN A 768 7.22 7.64 -23.87
N PHE A 769 7.30 8.34 -25.00
CA PHE A 769 6.66 7.96 -26.25
C PHE A 769 7.38 6.83 -26.99
N ASP A 770 8.72 6.81 -27.03
CA ASP A 770 9.49 5.83 -27.80
C ASP A 770 9.97 4.63 -26.96
N ILE A 771 10.00 4.72 -25.63
CA ILE A 771 10.44 3.62 -24.75
C ILE A 771 9.29 3.11 -23.88
N LYS A 772 8.72 3.96 -23.01
CA LYS A 772 7.71 3.52 -22.04
C LYS A 772 6.43 3.05 -22.74
N ALA A 773 5.94 3.80 -23.73
CA ALA A 773 4.75 3.45 -24.48
C ALA A 773 4.93 2.15 -25.27
N ARG A 774 6.13 1.86 -25.82
CA ARG A 774 6.44 0.57 -26.43
C ARG A 774 6.45 -0.57 -25.41
N ALA A 775 7.14 -0.37 -24.28
CA ALA A 775 7.27 -1.39 -23.25
C ALA A 775 5.91 -1.78 -22.63
N GLY A 776 5.01 -0.80 -22.50
CA GLY A 776 3.68 -0.96 -21.93
C GLY A 776 2.54 -1.07 -22.93
N ASP A 777 2.77 -1.07 -24.25
CA ASP A 777 1.67 -1.00 -25.23
C ASP A 777 0.64 0.11 -24.87
N LEU A 778 1.18 1.31 -24.62
CA LEU A 778 0.40 2.49 -24.24
C LEU A 778 0.25 3.42 -25.44
N ALA A 779 -0.91 4.02 -25.57
CA ALA A 779 -1.19 5.05 -26.57
C ALA A 779 -1.62 6.34 -25.85
N PRO A 780 -0.72 7.33 -25.70
CA PRO A 780 -1.09 8.62 -25.12
C PRO A 780 -2.21 9.30 -25.93
N SER A 781 -3.20 9.83 -25.21
CA SER A 781 -4.35 10.53 -25.80
C SER A 781 -4.02 11.99 -26.08
N CYS A 782 -3.30 12.63 -25.17
CA CYS A 782 -2.76 13.98 -25.33
C CYS A 782 -1.50 14.18 -24.51
N ALA A 783 -0.80 15.28 -24.75
CA ALA A 783 0.35 15.70 -23.96
C ALA A 783 0.22 17.16 -23.54
N VAL A 784 0.68 17.46 -22.33
CA VAL A 784 0.73 18.81 -21.77
C VAL A 784 2.18 19.30 -21.76
N ILE A 785 2.47 20.49 -22.26
CA ILE A 785 3.80 21.11 -22.16
C ILE A 785 3.73 22.25 -21.15
N VAL A 786 4.47 22.11 -20.05
CA VAL A 786 4.54 23.13 -19.00
C VAL A 786 5.64 24.15 -19.29
N ALA A 787 5.29 25.43 -19.22
CA ALA A 787 6.20 26.57 -19.38
C ALA A 787 5.90 27.67 -18.34
N THR A 788 6.85 28.59 -18.17
CA THR A 788 6.69 29.82 -17.37
C THR A 788 7.27 31.00 -18.14
N VAL A 789 6.71 32.19 -17.98
CA VAL A 789 7.23 33.42 -18.63
C VAL A 789 8.71 33.62 -18.28
N ARG A 790 9.07 33.44 -17.00
CA ARG A 790 10.44 33.57 -16.51
C ARG A 790 11.41 32.55 -17.12
N ALA A 791 11.02 31.28 -17.27
CA ALA A 791 11.87 30.27 -17.90
C ALA A 791 12.08 30.57 -19.38
N LEU A 792 11.03 31.02 -20.08
CA LEU A 792 11.14 31.43 -21.48
C LEU A 792 12.05 32.66 -21.63
N LYS A 793 11.96 33.67 -20.77
CA LYS A 793 12.95 34.78 -20.76
C LYS A 793 14.39 34.29 -20.53
N ALA A 794 14.59 33.27 -19.68
CA ALA A 794 15.90 32.66 -19.45
C ALA A 794 16.42 31.85 -20.65
N HIS A 795 15.54 31.46 -21.59
CA HIS A 795 15.96 30.84 -22.84
C HIS A 795 16.53 31.83 -23.87
N ALA A 796 16.34 33.14 -23.68
CA ALA A 796 16.89 34.16 -24.57
C ALA A 796 18.20 34.80 -24.06
N ALA A 797 18.39 34.90 -22.75
CA ALA A 797 19.55 35.54 -22.10
C ALA A 797 19.62 35.20 -20.59
N GLU A 798 20.62 35.72 -19.87
CA GLU A 798 20.78 35.52 -18.41
C GLU A 798 19.56 35.98 -17.59
N PRO A 799 19.08 35.20 -16.61
CA PRO A 799 17.83 35.42 -15.89
C PRO A 799 17.60 36.85 -15.35
N ARG A 800 16.52 37.51 -15.79
CA ARG A 800 15.92 38.68 -15.12
C ARG A 800 14.42 38.45 -14.94
N PRO A 801 14.02 37.67 -13.92
CA PRO A 801 12.68 37.09 -13.85
C PRO A 801 11.56 38.12 -13.65
N ASN A 802 11.85 39.24 -12.96
CA ASN A 802 10.84 40.21 -12.53
C ASN A 802 10.69 41.42 -13.48
N GLU A 803 11.50 41.51 -14.54
CA GLU A 803 11.41 42.60 -15.52
C GLU A 803 10.52 42.18 -16.70
N THR A 804 9.54 43.02 -17.06
CA THR A 804 8.75 42.83 -18.28
C THR A 804 9.61 43.11 -19.51
N ASP A 805 9.74 42.11 -20.40
CA ASP A 805 10.53 42.22 -21.62
C ASP A 805 9.96 41.30 -22.71
N LEU A 806 9.05 41.87 -23.53
CA LEU A 806 8.33 41.13 -24.57
C LEU A 806 9.24 40.68 -25.72
N GLU A 807 10.26 41.46 -26.09
CA GLU A 807 11.19 41.10 -27.17
C GLU A 807 12.02 39.88 -26.76
N ARG A 808 12.58 39.93 -25.55
CA ARG A 808 13.33 38.81 -25.00
C ARG A 808 12.47 37.58 -24.81
N LEU A 809 11.25 37.74 -24.28
CA LEU A 809 10.30 36.64 -24.15
C LEU A 809 9.99 36.02 -25.52
N ALA A 810 9.74 36.83 -26.54
CA ALA A 810 9.47 36.37 -27.90
C ALA A 810 10.61 35.52 -28.48
N ARG A 811 11.88 35.88 -28.26
CA ARG A 811 13.04 35.07 -28.65
C ARG A 811 13.11 33.76 -27.85
N GLY A 812 12.82 33.83 -26.55
CA GLY A 812 12.84 32.68 -25.64
C GLY A 812 11.78 31.63 -25.98
N CYS A 813 10.63 32.06 -26.50
CA CYS A 813 9.55 31.19 -26.94
C CYS A 813 9.96 30.19 -28.03
N ALA A 814 11.06 30.42 -28.76
CA ALA A 814 11.59 29.44 -29.70
C ALA A 814 11.75 28.03 -29.06
N ASN A 815 12.06 27.97 -27.76
CA ASN A 815 12.14 26.69 -27.04
C ASN A 815 10.77 25.99 -26.92
N VAL A 816 9.73 26.67 -26.42
CA VAL A 816 8.40 26.07 -26.27
C VAL A 816 7.76 25.77 -27.62
N GLU A 817 7.95 26.64 -28.62
CA GLU A 817 7.49 26.42 -29.99
C GLU A 817 8.08 25.13 -30.56
N HIS A 818 9.37 24.85 -30.33
CA HIS A 818 10.01 23.60 -30.76
C HIS A 818 9.43 22.37 -30.06
N HIS A 819 9.25 22.42 -28.74
CA HIS A 819 8.65 21.30 -28.00
C HIS A 819 7.21 21.01 -28.45
N VAL A 820 6.41 22.06 -28.70
CA VAL A 820 5.05 21.95 -29.27
C VAL A 820 5.11 21.25 -30.62
N ARG A 821 5.99 21.69 -31.53
CA ARG A 821 6.16 21.06 -32.85
C ARG A 821 6.59 19.60 -32.75
N CYS A 822 7.47 19.25 -31.80
CA CYS A 822 7.87 17.86 -31.58
C CYS A 822 6.67 17.00 -31.19
N VAL A 823 5.93 17.39 -30.15
CA VAL A 823 4.77 16.65 -29.65
C VAL A 823 3.67 16.56 -30.71
N ALA A 824 3.31 17.68 -31.33
CA ALA A 824 2.23 17.76 -32.30
C ALA A 824 2.57 17.07 -33.64
N HIS A 825 3.76 17.35 -34.20
CA HIS A 825 4.08 16.96 -35.58
C HIS A 825 5.04 15.78 -35.69
N LYS A 826 5.79 15.40 -34.66
CA LYS A 826 6.62 14.19 -34.72
C LYS A 826 5.89 12.99 -34.12
N PHE A 827 5.23 13.20 -32.98
CA PHE A 827 4.48 12.14 -32.29
C PHE A 827 2.98 12.10 -32.64
N GLY A 828 2.42 13.12 -33.31
CA GLY A 828 1.01 13.13 -33.70
C GLY A 828 0.02 13.30 -32.54
N LEU A 829 0.50 13.83 -31.40
CA LEU A 829 -0.29 14.04 -30.20
C LEU A 829 -0.89 15.45 -30.16
N ARG A 830 -2.09 15.59 -29.61
CA ARG A 830 -2.61 16.92 -29.30
C ARG A 830 -1.83 17.51 -28.15
N CYS A 831 -1.21 18.66 -28.40
CA CYS A 831 -0.38 19.37 -27.45
C CYS A 831 -1.17 20.50 -26.78
N VAL A 832 -1.39 20.40 -25.48
CA VAL A 832 -1.93 21.50 -24.65
C VAL A 832 -0.76 22.17 -23.93
N VAL A 833 -0.60 23.48 -24.05
CA VAL A 833 0.43 24.22 -23.31
C VAL A 833 -0.17 24.75 -22.01
N ALA A 834 0.48 24.43 -20.89
CA ALA A 834 0.17 24.98 -19.58
C ALA A 834 1.20 26.06 -19.23
N LEU A 835 0.74 27.32 -19.15
CA LEU A 835 1.59 28.44 -18.74
C LEU A 835 1.37 28.71 -17.24
N ASN A 836 2.29 28.24 -16.41
CA ASN A 836 2.21 28.43 -14.96
C ASN A 836 2.45 29.90 -14.62
N LYS A 837 1.44 30.54 -14.03
CA LYS A 837 1.46 31.96 -13.68
C LYS A 837 2.34 32.22 -12.46
N PHE A 838 3.08 33.33 -12.50
CA PHE A 838 3.67 33.95 -11.33
C PHE A 838 3.14 35.36 -11.13
N ALA A 839 3.24 35.87 -9.90
CA ALA A 839 2.79 37.23 -9.54
C ALA A 839 3.50 38.34 -10.34
N SER A 840 4.69 38.07 -10.89
CA SER A 840 5.47 38.99 -11.71
C SER A 840 5.03 39.06 -13.18
N ASP A 841 4.24 38.11 -13.65
CA ASP A 841 3.95 37.95 -15.07
C ASP A 841 2.84 38.91 -15.49
N THR A 842 3.06 39.66 -16.58
CA THR A 842 2.03 40.59 -17.10
C THR A 842 1.06 39.89 -18.06
N ASP A 843 -0.13 40.46 -18.23
CA ASP A 843 -1.12 39.93 -19.17
C ASP A 843 -0.60 39.93 -20.63
N ASP A 844 0.20 40.94 -21.00
CA ASP A 844 0.85 41.01 -22.32
C ASP A 844 1.88 39.89 -22.53
N GLU A 845 2.70 39.59 -21.51
CA GLU A 845 3.65 38.48 -21.56
C GLU A 845 2.92 37.14 -21.72
N ILE A 846 1.84 36.94 -20.96
CA ILE A 846 0.99 35.74 -21.04
C ILE A 846 0.37 35.61 -22.43
N ALA A 847 -0.23 36.67 -22.96
CA ALA A 847 -0.87 36.69 -24.27
C ALA A 847 0.12 36.38 -25.41
N LEU A 848 1.34 36.94 -25.33
CA LEU A 848 2.40 36.67 -26.30
C LEU A 848 2.79 35.19 -26.32
N VAL A 849 3.01 34.57 -25.15
CA VAL A 849 3.37 33.15 -25.07
C VAL A 849 2.26 32.26 -25.61
N CYS A 850 1.00 32.52 -25.22
CA CYS A 850 -0.14 31.74 -25.69
C CYS A 850 -0.29 31.82 -27.22
N THR A 851 -0.19 33.02 -27.80
CA THR A 851 -0.25 33.22 -29.26
C THR A 851 0.83 32.42 -29.97
N LYS A 852 2.09 32.53 -29.52
CA LYS A 852 3.22 31.80 -30.11
C LYS A 852 3.06 30.28 -30.03
N CYS A 853 2.49 29.77 -28.94
CA CYS A 853 2.24 28.33 -28.80
C CYS A 853 1.16 27.85 -29.77
N LEU A 854 0.07 28.62 -29.95
CA LEU A 854 -0.98 28.30 -30.91
C LEU A 854 -0.45 28.33 -32.35
N ASP A 855 0.34 29.36 -32.70
CA ASP A 855 1.00 29.47 -34.01
C ASP A 855 1.97 28.30 -34.30
N ALA A 856 2.58 27.74 -33.25
CA ALA A 856 3.45 26.57 -33.35
C ALA A 856 2.68 25.24 -33.49
N GLY A 857 1.34 25.26 -33.43
CA GLY A 857 0.49 24.08 -33.59
C GLY A 857 -0.03 23.47 -32.28
N ALA A 858 0.01 24.21 -31.16
CA ALA A 858 -0.65 23.76 -29.93
C ALA A 858 -2.17 23.71 -30.13
N PHE A 859 -2.80 22.67 -29.58
CA PHE A 859 -4.26 22.54 -29.56
C PHE A 859 -4.90 23.62 -28.68
N ALA A 860 -4.26 23.94 -27.56
CA ALA A 860 -4.63 25.01 -26.66
C ALA A 860 -3.40 25.52 -25.91
N ALA A 861 -3.40 26.78 -25.49
CA ALA A 861 -2.39 27.34 -24.59
C ALA A 861 -3.11 28.10 -23.47
N VAL A 862 -2.97 27.61 -22.23
CA VAL A 862 -3.81 28.02 -21.11
C VAL A 862 -2.94 28.47 -19.92
N PRO A 863 -3.10 29.73 -19.45
CA PRO A 863 -2.49 30.15 -18.20
C PRO A 863 -3.15 29.45 -17.01
N ALA A 864 -2.35 29.01 -16.04
CA ALA A 864 -2.83 28.24 -14.89
C ALA A 864 -2.18 28.72 -13.58
N ASP A 865 -2.99 28.80 -12.53
CA ASP A 865 -2.63 29.39 -11.22
C ASP A 865 -2.82 28.37 -10.07
N HIS A 866 -2.58 27.10 -10.38
CA HIS A 866 -2.82 25.99 -9.46
C HIS A 866 -1.80 25.92 -8.32
N PHE A 867 -0.65 26.59 -8.44
CA PHE A 867 0.27 26.78 -7.32
C PHE A 867 -0.40 27.56 -6.19
N ALA A 868 -1.02 28.71 -6.48
CA ALA A 868 -1.69 29.53 -5.47
C ALA A 868 -3.14 29.09 -5.18
N ARG A 869 -3.80 28.44 -6.15
CA ARG A 869 -5.24 28.16 -6.08
C ARG A 869 -5.64 26.68 -6.11
N GLY A 870 -4.69 25.74 -6.11
CA GLY A 870 -4.99 24.31 -6.19
C GLY A 870 -5.75 23.94 -7.45
N GLY A 871 -6.72 23.02 -7.35
CA GLY A 871 -7.49 22.54 -8.50
C GLY A 871 -8.28 23.64 -9.21
N ASP A 872 -8.86 24.59 -8.46
CA ASP A 872 -9.58 25.73 -9.04
C ASP A 872 -8.71 26.51 -10.04
N GLY A 873 -7.41 26.65 -9.76
CA GLY A 873 -6.44 27.36 -10.59
C GLY A 873 -6.09 26.65 -11.89
N ALA A 874 -6.49 25.39 -12.07
CA ALA A 874 -6.24 24.58 -13.25
C ALA A 874 -7.52 24.15 -13.98
N VAL A 875 -8.71 24.62 -13.60
CA VAL A 875 -9.99 24.22 -14.24
C VAL A 875 -10.00 24.48 -15.75
N ALA A 876 -9.53 25.66 -16.19
CA ALA A 876 -9.46 25.99 -17.62
C ALA A 876 -8.51 25.04 -18.37
N LEU A 877 -7.36 24.75 -17.76
CA LEU A 877 -6.37 23.83 -18.33
C LEU A 877 -6.93 22.40 -18.41
N ALA A 878 -7.62 21.93 -17.36
CA ALA A 878 -8.26 20.62 -17.34
C ALA A 878 -9.37 20.48 -18.39
N ARG A 879 -10.15 21.54 -18.65
CA ARG A 879 -11.13 21.55 -19.75
C ARG A 879 -10.44 21.40 -21.11
N ALA A 880 -9.36 22.15 -21.36
CA ALA A 880 -8.59 22.00 -22.60
C ALA A 880 -8.00 20.59 -22.76
N VAL A 881 -7.58 19.95 -21.67
CA VAL A 881 -7.14 18.54 -21.67
C VAL A 881 -8.29 17.59 -22.01
N VAL A 882 -9.48 17.79 -21.44
CA VAL A 882 -10.69 17.02 -21.78
C VAL A 882 -11.02 17.18 -23.26
N ASP A 883 -11.09 18.41 -23.76
CA ASP A 883 -11.40 18.71 -25.16
C ASP A 883 -10.38 18.08 -26.13
N ALA A 884 -9.09 18.08 -25.76
CA ALA A 884 -8.04 17.42 -26.53
C ALA A 884 -8.21 15.89 -26.55
N CYS A 885 -8.66 15.27 -25.45
CA CYS A 885 -8.88 13.83 -25.39
C CYS A 885 -10.18 13.40 -26.09
N ASP A 886 -11.23 14.22 -26.02
CA ASP A 886 -12.56 13.92 -26.59
C ASP A 886 -12.63 14.21 -28.10
N SER A 887 -11.69 14.99 -28.64
CA SER A 887 -11.52 15.19 -30.08
C SER A 887 -11.17 13.87 -30.81
N PRO A 888 -11.41 13.73 -32.14
CA PRO A 888 -11.18 12.48 -32.88
C PRO A 888 -9.81 11.83 -32.56
N PRO A 889 -9.66 10.50 -32.49
CA PRO A 889 -8.48 9.85 -31.91
C PRO A 889 -7.12 10.44 -32.36
N SER A 890 -6.15 10.55 -31.43
CA SER A 890 -4.81 11.03 -31.76
C SER A 890 -4.16 10.16 -32.84
N THR A 891 -3.28 10.75 -33.65
CA THR A 891 -2.49 10.01 -34.66
C THR A 891 -1.15 9.57 -34.08
N PHE A 892 -1.18 9.14 -32.81
CA PHE A 892 0.02 8.80 -32.06
C PHE A 892 0.90 7.83 -32.86
N ARG A 893 2.17 8.20 -33.01
CA ARG A 893 3.17 7.38 -33.67
C ARG A 893 4.51 7.51 -32.96
N TYR A 894 5.28 6.45 -33.08
CA TYR A 894 6.67 6.45 -32.65
C TYR A 894 7.54 7.27 -33.61
N LEU A 895 8.63 7.83 -33.09
CA LEU A 895 9.54 8.67 -33.89
C LEU A 895 10.28 7.86 -34.96
N TYR A 896 10.59 6.61 -34.64
CA TYR A 896 11.28 5.67 -35.53
C TYR A 896 10.78 4.23 -35.29
N PRO A 897 10.77 3.37 -36.31
CA PRO A 897 10.53 1.94 -36.15
C PRO A 897 11.79 1.20 -35.65
N LEU A 898 11.62 0.04 -35.00
CA LEU A 898 12.70 -0.66 -34.29
C LEU A 898 13.63 -1.47 -35.21
N ASP A 899 13.25 -1.70 -36.45
CA ASP A 899 14.01 -2.43 -37.48
C ASP A 899 15.13 -1.60 -38.13
N ARG A 900 15.06 -0.26 -38.02
CA ARG A 900 16.15 0.64 -38.41
C ARG A 900 17.46 0.29 -37.69
N SER A 901 18.57 0.64 -38.31
CA SER A 901 19.89 0.54 -37.67
C SER A 901 19.94 1.42 -36.42
N ILE A 902 20.82 1.08 -35.47
CA ILE A 902 21.06 1.88 -34.27
C ILE A 902 21.50 3.30 -34.69
N ARG A 903 22.35 3.42 -35.70
CA ARG A 903 22.81 4.71 -36.25
C ARG A 903 21.64 5.58 -36.72
N GLU A 904 20.70 5.00 -37.47
CA GLU A 904 19.52 5.73 -37.95
C GLU A 904 18.57 6.14 -36.82
N LYS A 905 18.43 5.32 -35.78
CA LYS A 905 17.63 5.69 -34.60
C LYS A 905 18.24 6.89 -33.88
N ILE A 906 19.55 6.86 -33.64
CA ILE A 906 20.29 7.96 -33.02
C ILE A 906 20.16 9.23 -33.86
N SER A 907 20.43 9.16 -35.17
CA SER A 907 20.35 10.32 -36.04
C SER A 907 18.92 10.88 -36.13
N THR A 908 17.89 10.02 -36.14
CA THR A 908 16.50 10.47 -36.11
C THR A 908 16.22 11.30 -34.85
N VAL A 909 16.60 10.82 -33.67
CA VAL A 909 16.41 11.59 -32.42
C VAL A 909 17.19 12.91 -32.47
N VAL A 910 18.45 12.87 -32.90
CA VAL A 910 19.31 14.06 -32.95
C VAL A 910 18.76 15.12 -33.92
N HIS A 911 18.33 14.73 -35.11
CA HIS A 911 17.85 15.69 -36.11
C HIS A 911 16.44 16.20 -35.77
N GLU A 912 15.52 15.29 -35.42
CA GLU A 912 14.10 15.63 -35.28
C GLU A 912 13.75 16.26 -33.93
N ILE A 913 14.45 15.85 -32.86
CA ILE A 913 14.18 16.31 -31.49
C ILE A 913 15.22 17.31 -31.01
N TYR A 914 16.51 17.09 -31.30
CA TYR A 914 17.57 17.96 -30.80
C TYR A 914 17.99 19.05 -31.77
N LEU A 915 17.55 19.05 -33.02
CA LEU A 915 17.96 19.99 -34.07
C LEU A 915 19.47 19.94 -34.37
N GLY A 916 20.13 18.82 -34.09
CA GLY A 916 21.51 18.59 -34.51
C GLY A 916 21.61 18.37 -36.03
N ALA A 917 22.73 18.78 -36.64
CA ALA A 917 22.97 18.55 -38.07
C ALA A 917 23.65 17.22 -38.36
N GLU A 918 24.60 16.83 -37.51
CA GLU A 918 25.45 15.66 -37.71
C GLU A 918 25.66 14.93 -36.38
N VAL A 919 25.84 13.60 -36.48
CA VAL A 919 26.19 12.75 -35.33
C VAL A 919 27.60 12.21 -35.51
N GLU A 920 28.47 12.60 -34.60
CA GLU A 920 29.84 12.13 -34.53
C GLU A 920 29.98 11.07 -33.43
N TYR A 921 30.89 10.13 -33.63
CA TYR A 921 31.12 9.03 -32.70
C TYR A 921 32.59 8.95 -32.33
N SER A 922 32.89 8.68 -31.06
CA SER A 922 34.24 8.26 -30.63
C SER A 922 34.64 6.94 -31.31
N GLU A 923 35.94 6.64 -31.40
CA GLU A 923 36.41 5.35 -31.95
C GLU A 923 35.82 4.16 -31.18
N HIS A 924 35.75 4.27 -29.86
CA HIS A 924 35.13 3.28 -28.99
C HIS A 924 33.64 3.08 -29.30
N ALA A 925 32.87 4.17 -29.41
CA ALA A 925 31.45 4.10 -29.74
C ALA A 925 31.19 3.52 -31.14
N ARG A 926 32.06 3.81 -32.13
CA ARG A 926 31.97 3.20 -33.46
C ARG A 926 32.17 1.69 -33.41
N ALA A 927 33.18 1.22 -32.69
CA ALA A 927 33.43 -0.22 -32.53
C ALA A 927 32.25 -0.94 -31.85
N LEU A 928 31.66 -0.32 -30.82
CA LEU A 928 30.45 -0.86 -30.17
C LEU A 928 29.24 -0.87 -31.08
N LEU A 929 29.02 0.20 -31.88
CA LEU A 929 27.95 0.22 -32.89
C LEU A 929 28.08 -0.95 -33.85
N ASP A 930 29.26 -1.10 -34.47
CA ASP A 930 29.47 -2.15 -35.46
C ASP A 930 29.25 -3.54 -34.87
N ALA A 931 29.65 -3.76 -33.61
CA ALA A 931 29.36 -4.99 -32.89
C ALA A 931 27.86 -5.18 -32.64
N TYR A 932 27.16 -4.15 -32.14
CA TYR A 932 25.74 -4.23 -31.77
C TYR A 932 24.80 -4.32 -32.97
N GLU A 933 25.15 -3.74 -34.12
CA GLU A 933 24.36 -3.85 -35.36
C GLU A 933 24.27 -5.29 -35.89
N THR A 934 25.26 -6.13 -35.58
CA THR A 934 25.24 -7.56 -35.95
C THR A 934 24.43 -8.44 -34.99
N ASN A 935 24.03 -7.89 -33.84
CA ASN A 935 23.24 -8.61 -32.84
C ASN A 935 21.78 -8.15 -32.92
N ASP A 936 20.92 -8.98 -33.49
CA ASP A 936 19.49 -8.67 -33.70
C ASP A 936 18.75 -8.31 -32.41
N ASP A 937 19.10 -8.92 -31.27
CA ASP A 937 18.48 -8.64 -29.97
C ASP A 937 18.84 -7.25 -29.43
N VAL A 938 20.04 -6.76 -29.77
CA VAL A 938 20.51 -5.43 -29.37
C VAL A 938 20.08 -4.38 -30.40
N ARG A 939 20.26 -4.66 -31.69
CA ARG A 939 19.91 -3.78 -32.80
C ARG A 939 18.45 -3.35 -32.75
N LYS A 940 17.53 -4.24 -32.37
CA LYS A 940 16.08 -3.95 -32.31
C LYS A 940 15.65 -3.16 -31.08
N LEU A 941 16.56 -2.84 -30.15
CA LEU A 941 16.24 -2.01 -29.00
C LEU A 941 16.01 -0.53 -29.42
N PRO A 942 15.14 0.21 -28.71
CA PRO A 942 15.09 1.67 -28.79
C PRO A 942 16.35 2.31 -28.19
N VAL A 943 16.57 3.60 -28.51
CA VAL A 943 17.71 4.36 -28.01
C VAL A 943 17.29 5.30 -26.88
N CYS A 944 18.13 5.42 -25.86
CA CYS A 944 17.93 6.30 -24.70
C CYS A 944 19.09 7.30 -24.67
N VAL A 945 18.90 8.48 -25.25
CA VAL A 945 19.98 9.47 -25.33
C VAL A 945 20.21 10.16 -23.99
N ALA A 946 21.45 10.06 -23.50
CA ALA A 946 21.89 10.60 -22.24
C ALA A 946 22.80 11.81 -22.48
N LYS A 947 22.16 12.98 -22.38
CA LYS A 947 22.77 14.31 -22.57
C LYS A 947 22.37 15.26 -21.43
N THR A 948 22.91 16.48 -21.45
CA THR A 948 22.47 17.54 -20.54
C THR A 948 20.98 17.84 -20.72
N GLN A 949 20.26 18.07 -19.63
CA GLN A 949 18.85 18.50 -19.65
C GLN A 949 18.66 20.00 -19.91
N TYR A 950 19.73 20.80 -19.90
CA TYR A 950 19.63 22.27 -19.88
C TYR A 950 19.66 22.95 -21.26
N SER A 951 19.66 22.17 -22.33
CA SER A 951 19.74 22.60 -23.72
C SER A 951 19.16 21.51 -24.62
N LEU A 952 18.77 21.82 -25.86
CA LEU A 952 18.50 20.79 -26.87
C LEU A 952 19.81 20.14 -27.38
N SER A 953 20.93 20.86 -27.35
CA SER A 953 22.26 20.36 -27.73
C SER A 953 22.98 19.63 -26.58
N THR A 954 24.24 19.28 -26.79
CA THR A 954 25.14 18.75 -25.74
C THR A 954 25.78 19.86 -24.89
N ASP A 955 25.68 21.14 -25.29
CA ASP A 955 26.16 22.29 -24.52
C ASP A 955 25.05 22.83 -23.60
N PRO A 956 25.18 22.74 -22.26
CA PRO A 956 24.18 23.25 -21.32
C PRO A 956 23.98 24.78 -21.40
N LYS A 957 24.91 25.53 -21.99
CA LYS A 957 24.82 27.00 -22.14
C LYS A 957 24.03 27.43 -23.36
N ALA A 958 23.88 26.57 -24.36
CA ALA A 958 23.09 26.88 -25.55
C ALA A 958 21.59 26.90 -25.21
N LYS A 959 21.00 28.10 -25.15
CA LYS A 959 19.59 28.30 -24.79
C LYS A 959 18.69 28.47 -26.02
N GLY A 960 17.38 28.56 -25.81
CA GLY A 960 16.38 28.63 -26.88
C GLY A 960 16.22 27.30 -27.61
N ALA A 961 16.22 27.35 -28.93
CA ALA A 961 16.18 26.19 -29.82
C ALA A 961 17.43 26.16 -30.72
N PRO A 962 18.62 25.83 -30.18
CA PRO A 962 19.86 25.83 -30.96
C PRO A 962 19.80 24.75 -32.04
N SER A 963 20.02 25.12 -33.30
CA SER A 963 19.99 24.22 -34.44
C SER A 963 21.35 24.12 -35.15
N GLY A 964 21.57 23.05 -35.91
CA GLY A 964 22.73 22.91 -36.79
C GLY A 964 24.04 22.54 -36.08
N HIS A 965 23.97 22.10 -34.82
CA HIS A 965 25.13 21.74 -34.03
C HIS A 965 25.56 20.28 -34.28
N SER A 966 26.84 19.98 -34.09
CA SER A 966 27.36 18.61 -34.08
C SER A 966 27.02 17.92 -32.76
N PHE A 967 26.63 16.64 -32.83
CA PHE A 967 26.24 15.83 -31.69
C PHE A 967 27.23 14.68 -31.48
N PHE A 968 28.09 14.79 -30.47
CA PHE A 968 29.17 13.83 -30.22
C PHE A 968 28.75 12.72 -29.25
N VAL A 969 28.74 11.47 -29.72
CA VAL A 969 28.47 10.26 -28.95
C VAL A 969 29.79 9.64 -28.47
N ARG A 970 29.94 9.57 -27.15
CA ARG A 970 31.15 9.08 -26.47
C ARG A 970 31.15 7.57 -26.27
N ASP A 971 29.99 7.00 -25.95
CA ASP A 971 29.85 5.62 -25.46
C ASP A 971 28.42 5.10 -25.68
N LEU A 972 28.26 3.77 -25.73
CA LEU A 972 26.99 3.06 -25.89
C LEU A 972 26.88 1.93 -24.87
N ARG A 973 25.78 1.90 -24.11
CA ARG A 973 25.58 0.88 -23.08
C ARG A 973 24.24 0.18 -23.26
N PRO A 974 24.21 -1.08 -23.68
CA PRO A 974 22.97 -1.82 -23.80
C PRO A 974 22.46 -2.23 -22.40
N SER A 975 21.31 -1.71 -22.01
CA SER A 975 20.58 -2.15 -20.80
C SER A 975 19.56 -3.20 -21.21
N LEU A 976 20.01 -4.44 -21.37
CA LEU A 976 19.18 -5.52 -21.93
C LEU A 976 17.98 -5.89 -21.06
N GLY A 977 18.10 -5.78 -19.74
CA GLY A 977 16.96 -6.00 -18.85
C GLY A 977 15.92 -4.91 -19.01
N ALA A 978 16.36 -3.65 -19.08
CA ALA A 978 15.46 -2.52 -19.29
C ALA A 978 14.88 -2.49 -20.72
N GLY A 979 15.65 -2.95 -21.70
CA GLY A 979 15.26 -3.05 -23.10
C GLY A 979 15.52 -1.78 -23.90
N PHE A 980 16.67 -1.12 -23.72
CA PHE A 980 17.12 0.01 -24.54
C PHE A 980 18.66 0.13 -24.58
N ILE A 981 19.18 0.91 -25.53
CA ILE A 981 20.61 1.28 -25.59
C ILE A 981 20.78 2.70 -25.07
N VAL A 982 21.59 2.87 -24.02
CA VAL A 982 21.96 4.20 -23.52
C VAL A 982 23.01 4.82 -24.44
N VAL A 983 22.70 5.98 -25.01
CA VAL A 983 23.60 6.74 -25.91
C VAL A 983 24.21 7.89 -25.15
N VAL A 984 25.48 7.78 -24.77
CA VAL A 984 26.15 8.74 -23.89
C VAL A 984 26.77 9.87 -24.71
N ALA A 985 26.22 11.08 -24.59
CA ALA A 985 26.65 12.26 -25.35
C ALA A 985 27.30 13.36 -24.49
N GLY A 986 27.45 13.13 -23.19
CA GLY A 986 28.07 14.07 -22.25
C GLY A 986 28.50 13.40 -20.95
N ASP A 987 29.03 14.19 -20.02
CA ASP A 987 29.39 13.71 -18.69
C ASP A 987 28.14 13.53 -17.83
N ILE A 988 27.84 12.27 -17.50
CA ILE A 988 26.64 11.94 -16.74
C ILE A 988 27.03 11.63 -15.31
N MET A 989 26.58 12.48 -14.40
CA MET A 989 26.74 12.28 -12.97
C MET A 989 25.72 11.24 -12.48
N THR A 990 26.19 10.03 -12.18
CA THR A 990 25.36 8.94 -11.67
C THR A 990 25.29 8.87 -10.14
N ILE A 991 26.19 9.58 -9.43
CA ILE A 991 26.08 9.83 -8.00
C ILE A 991 26.39 11.31 -7.68
N PRO A 992 25.40 12.07 -7.21
CA PRO A 992 25.57 13.48 -6.84
C PRO A 992 26.45 13.61 -5.60
N GLY A 993 27.05 14.80 -5.42
CA GLY A 993 27.71 15.17 -4.16
C GLY A 993 26.85 16.19 -3.40
N LEU A 994 27.03 16.22 -2.09
CA LEU A 994 26.44 17.26 -1.24
C LEU A 994 27.08 18.63 -1.53
N PRO A 995 26.31 19.74 -1.49
CA PRO A 995 26.85 21.10 -1.56
C PRO A 995 27.51 21.51 -0.23
N THR A 996 28.12 22.70 -0.17
CA THR A 996 28.69 23.25 1.07
C THR A 996 27.64 23.48 2.16
N ARG A 997 26.41 23.86 1.78
CA ARG A 997 25.27 24.00 2.67
C ARG A 997 24.15 23.06 2.21
N PRO A 998 24.17 21.78 2.61
CA PRO A 998 23.12 20.82 2.29
C PRO A 998 21.79 21.17 2.98
N ASN A 999 20.70 20.65 2.41
CA ASN A 999 19.35 20.85 2.94
C ASN A 999 19.18 20.22 4.34
N TYR A 1000 19.90 19.14 4.66
CA TYR A 1000 19.79 18.49 5.98
C TYR A 1000 20.17 19.38 7.17
N PHE A 1001 20.83 20.51 6.96
CA PHE A 1001 21.12 21.47 8.03
C PHE A 1001 19.84 22.16 8.54
N ASP A 1002 18.80 22.24 7.71
CA ASP A 1002 17.51 22.83 8.08
C ASP A 1002 16.47 21.76 8.42
N ILE A 1003 16.75 20.48 8.12
CA ILE A 1003 15.84 19.37 8.41
C ILE A 1003 15.99 18.95 9.87
N ASP A 1004 14.87 18.91 10.60
CA ASP A 1004 14.82 18.44 11.98
C ASP A 1004 13.50 17.73 12.31
N PHE A 1005 13.37 17.23 13.54
CA PHE A 1005 12.20 16.55 14.07
C PHE A 1005 11.76 17.21 15.38
N ASP A 1006 10.50 17.64 15.45
CA ASP A 1006 9.89 18.15 16.68
C ASP A 1006 9.50 16.99 17.61
N PRO A 1007 10.13 16.86 18.80
CA PRO A 1007 9.86 15.75 19.71
C PRO A 1007 8.48 15.80 20.37
N ASP A 1008 7.85 16.98 20.46
CA ASP A 1008 6.56 17.14 21.13
C ASP A 1008 5.40 16.83 20.16
N THR A 1009 5.52 17.26 18.90
CA THR A 1009 4.47 17.07 17.89
C THR A 1009 4.71 15.86 16.98
N GLY A 1010 5.94 15.36 16.93
CA GLY A 1010 6.35 14.30 16.00
C GLY A 1010 6.49 14.74 14.55
N ARG A 1011 6.48 16.06 14.27
CA ARG A 1011 6.50 16.61 12.90
C ARG A 1011 7.92 16.81 12.39
N VAL A 1012 8.09 16.58 11.08
CA VAL A 1012 9.33 16.91 10.36
C VAL A 1012 9.35 18.41 10.03
N ILE A 1013 10.49 19.07 10.28
CA ILE A 1013 10.73 20.49 10.01
C ILE A 1013 11.76 20.61 8.87
N GLY A 1014 11.63 21.65 8.04
CA GLY A 1014 12.66 22.06 7.07
C GLY A 1014 12.90 21.13 5.88
N LEU A 1015 11.94 20.23 5.58
CA LEU A 1015 12.03 19.32 4.45
C LEU A 1015 11.76 19.99 3.09
N SER A 1016 10.99 21.08 3.08
CA SER A 1016 10.66 21.86 1.88
C SER A 1016 10.35 23.31 2.20
#